data_AF-A0A7W4PAE6-F1
#
_entry.id   AF-A0A7W4PAE6-F1
#
_cell.length_a   1.000
_cell.length_b   1.000
_cell.length_c   1.000
_cell.angle_alpha   90.00
_cell.angle_beta   90.00
_cell.angle_gamma   90.00
#
_symmetry.space_group_name_H-M   'P 1'
#
loop_
_entity.id
_entity.type
_entity.pdbx_description
1 polymer ?
#
loop_
_entity_poly.entity_id
_entity_poly.type
_entity_poly.pdbx_seq_one_letter_code
_entity_poly.pdbx_strand_id
1 'polypeptide(L)'
;MAAPEAAPAQASAPVVATGSAPEPAQVSAPAVASGPALEPAQASVAAAAPGSAPASAADLLSPPSVALDGLFAAISAARIFADAKTAADAVPDRAPADLLAEYRRAKGEAGFDLTSFVAQHFSVPQQRLVSYRRHQDESVREYIDGMWDVLSRPPDRPPPFSSLLPLPEPYVVPGGRFRELYYWDSYFTLIGLSESGRFDLLRSTVRDIASLIDGYGHMPNGSRTYYLSRSEPPFFALMVDLLARHDGPQTYVAFLPELQREYDYWMEGAEGLAPGAAHRRVVRLADGTVMNRYWDDRDTPRDESYPQDIATAAASDRPAAEIYRNLRAGAESGWDYSSRWLADGHTLTTIHTTDLLPVDLNSLIAHLQQTLAHAYGVRGDQAQAQHYAQLATGRIAAIRRVMWDPAQGAFFDYDWTKQALTPVLSTATLVPLFLEVATPEQARAVAVTARARLLKAGGLVTTETATGQQWDAPNGWAPEEWMAIMGLARYGEDDLAREVATRWMARVVTTYQASGVLLEKYDVVSPSISPMGGAGGGEYPMQIGFGWTNGTLLGLMKRYPSATPPSVAPSAAAGPSAAAQPVAPASDTAGAAPLHAADAAQPVQRHDGDGQQDGAPGLVHGAGPGGHDQQQGGDTQGVLDQHRPAQ
;
A
#
# COMPACT_ATOMS: atom_id res chain seq x y z
N MET A 1 5.35 -3.12 78.83
CA MET A 1 4.26 -2.25 78.35
C MET A 1 4.74 -0.81 78.36
N ALA A 2 4.93 -0.20 77.19
CA ALA A 2 4.84 1.23 76.85
C ALA A 2 5.66 1.54 75.57
N ALA A 3 4.95 1.68 74.43
CA ALA A 3 5.05 2.67 73.33
C ALA A 3 6.42 3.12 72.71
N PRO A 4 6.45 3.92 71.62
CA PRO A 4 6.45 3.45 70.22
C PRO A 4 7.61 4.03 69.34
N GLU A 5 7.87 3.42 68.18
CA GLU A 5 8.78 3.85 67.08
C GLU A 5 8.19 3.35 65.74
N ALA A 6 8.46 3.82 64.53
CA ALA A 6 9.14 4.98 63.93
C ALA A 6 8.83 4.94 62.41
N ALA A 7 8.98 6.06 61.70
CA ALA A 7 8.87 6.16 60.24
C ALA A 7 10.13 5.60 59.52
N PRO A 8 10.04 5.11 58.26
CA PRO A 8 11.22 4.61 57.55
C PRO A 8 11.89 5.66 56.65
N ALA A 9 13.20 5.43 56.48
CA ALA A 9 14.21 6.31 55.93
C ALA A 9 14.43 6.19 54.40
N GLN A 10 14.99 7.27 53.85
CA GLN A 10 15.58 7.38 52.50
C GLN A 10 16.91 6.61 52.41
N ALA A 11 17.20 6.04 51.24
CA ALA A 11 18.48 5.39 50.93
C ALA A 11 19.21 6.12 49.78
N SER A 12 20.50 6.34 50.01
CA SER A 12 21.44 7.17 49.25
C SER A 12 22.17 6.42 48.13
N ALA A 13 22.66 7.20 47.15
CA ALA A 13 23.49 6.78 46.02
C ALA A 13 24.90 6.28 46.42
N PRO A 14 25.57 5.45 45.59
CA PRO A 14 26.92 4.97 45.86
C PRO A 14 28.03 5.85 45.25
N VAL A 15 29.16 5.84 45.95
CA VAL A 15 30.42 6.55 45.72
C VAL A 15 31.32 5.78 44.73
N VAL A 16 32.01 6.52 43.86
CA VAL A 16 33.02 6.02 42.91
C VAL A 16 34.40 6.01 43.57
N ALA A 17 35.12 4.89 43.44
CA ALA A 17 36.51 4.74 43.86
C ALA A 17 37.49 5.01 42.71
N THR A 18 38.58 5.71 43.01
CA THR A 18 39.68 6.06 42.11
C THR A 18 40.70 4.92 41.98
N GLY A 19 41.05 4.54 40.74
CA GLY A 19 42.16 3.66 40.42
C GLY A 19 42.82 4.10 39.11
N SER A 20 44.15 4.28 39.14
CA SER A 20 44.98 4.79 38.05
C SER A 20 45.49 3.69 37.11
N ALA A 21 45.50 3.96 35.80
CA ALA A 21 46.46 3.57 34.74
C ALA A 21 45.74 3.47 33.37
N PRO A 22 46.44 3.44 32.21
CA PRO A 22 47.53 4.28 31.72
C PRO A 22 47.13 5.05 30.42
N GLU A 23 48.02 5.93 29.96
CA GLU A 23 47.91 6.73 28.72
C GLU A 23 47.58 5.90 27.46
N PRO A 24 46.61 6.30 26.61
CA PRO A 24 46.46 5.72 25.28
C PRO A 24 47.18 6.56 24.22
N ALA A 25 47.90 5.84 23.37
CA ALA A 25 48.61 6.32 22.20
C ALA A 25 47.72 7.13 21.24
N GLN A 26 48.30 8.18 20.67
CA GLN A 26 47.74 8.93 19.55
C GLN A 26 47.51 7.98 18.36
N VAL A 27 46.24 7.72 18.06
CA VAL A 27 45.82 7.18 16.77
C VAL A 27 45.10 8.31 16.04
N SER A 28 45.73 8.81 14.98
CA SER A 28 45.18 9.84 14.10
C SER A 28 43.87 9.35 13.48
N ALA A 29 42.77 10.06 13.76
CA ALA A 29 41.51 9.89 13.06
C ALA A 29 41.67 10.30 11.59
N PRO A 30 41.15 9.55 10.61
CA PRO A 30 41.08 10.03 9.25
C PRO A 30 40.05 11.17 9.19
N ALA A 31 40.45 12.27 8.56
CA ALA A 31 39.59 13.41 8.30
C ALA A 31 38.34 12.97 7.53
N VAL A 32 37.16 13.24 8.10
CA VAL A 32 35.88 13.14 7.39
C VAL A 32 35.88 14.25 6.34
N ALA A 33 36.16 13.87 5.09
CA ALA A 33 35.99 14.76 3.96
C ALA A 33 34.48 15.04 3.81
N SER A 34 34.08 16.28 4.05
CA SER A 34 32.78 16.80 3.64
C SER A 34 32.66 16.60 2.13
N GLY A 35 31.81 15.65 1.71
CA GLY A 35 31.42 15.54 0.31
C GLY A 35 30.71 16.83 -0.12
N PRO A 36 30.85 17.25 -1.40
CA PRO A 36 30.17 18.45 -1.87
C PRO A 36 28.66 18.26 -1.74
N ALA A 37 27.96 19.35 -1.41
CA ALA A 37 26.52 19.41 -1.49
C ALA A 37 26.07 18.95 -2.89
N LEU A 38 25.09 18.05 -2.96
CA LEU A 38 24.43 17.70 -4.20
C LEU A 38 23.73 18.96 -4.72
N GLU A 39 24.23 19.53 -5.81
CA GLU A 39 23.48 20.54 -6.56
C GLU A 39 22.20 19.90 -7.11
N PRO A 40 21.07 20.62 -7.13
CA PRO A 40 19.86 20.12 -7.76
C PRO A 40 20.18 19.80 -9.22
N ALA A 41 19.83 18.57 -9.64
CA ALA A 41 20.00 18.13 -11.01
C ALA A 41 19.20 19.05 -11.94
N GLN A 42 19.87 20.06 -12.50
CA GLN A 42 19.36 20.75 -13.67
C GLN A 42 19.37 19.72 -14.81
N ALA A 43 18.18 19.34 -15.26
CA ALA A 43 18.01 18.52 -16.44
C ALA A 43 18.77 19.19 -17.60
N SER A 44 19.93 18.63 -17.95
CA SER A 44 20.67 19.02 -19.14
C SER A 44 19.81 18.66 -20.35
N VAL A 45 19.22 19.69 -20.97
CA VAL A 45 18.44 19.55 -22.19
C VAL A 45 19.39 19.11 -23.30
N ALA A 46 19.31 17.85 -23.70
CA ALA A 46 20.01 17.36 -24.87
C ALA A 46 19.58 18.18 -26.09
N ALA A 47 20.54 18.68 -26.86
CA ALA A 47 20.28 19.47 -28.06
C ALA A 47 19.46 18.65 -29.06
N ALA A 48 18.25 19.14 -29.37
CA ALA A 48 17.34 18.53 -30.32
C ALA A 48 17.82 18.70 -31.77
N ALA A 49 17.39 17.77 -32.64
CA ALA A 49 17.55 17.88 -34.08
C ALA A 49 16.90 19.18 -34.61
N PRO A 50 17.41 19.78 -35.70
CA PRO A 50 16.92 21.07 -36.18
C PRO A 50 15.48 20.94 -36.70
N GLY A 51 14.51 21.47 -35.94
CA GLY A 51 13.10 21.56 -36.35
C GLY A 51 12.05 21.38 -35.25
N SER A 52 12.40 20.86 -34.08
CA SER A 52 11.46 20.71 -32.95
C SER A 52 11.63 21.84 -31.93
N ALA A 53 10.52 22.40 -31.44
CA ALA A 53 10.56 23.27 -30.27
C ALA A 53 11.06 22.46 -29.06
N PRO A 54 11.93 23.02 -28.19
CA PRO A 54 12.34 22.32 -26.99
C PRO A 54 11.12 22.05 -26.11
N ALA A 55 10.93 20.80 -25.67
CA ALA A 55 9.87 20.45 -24.73
C ALA A 55 10.06 21.23 -23.42
N SER A 56 9.00 21.79 -22.86
CA SER A 56 9.07 22.44 -21.56
C SER A 56 9.23 21.41 -20.45
N ALA A 57 9.75 21.82 -19.28
CA ALA A 57 9.83 20.93 -18.12
C ALA A 57 8.45 20.36 -17.71
N ALA A 58 7.38 21.12 -17.93
CA ALA A 58 6.01 20.65 -17.70
C ALA A 58 5.57 19.57 -18.71
N ASP A 59 6.04 19.65 -19.97
CA ASP A 59 5.74 18.64 -20.99
C ASP A 59 6.46 17.31 -20.70
N LEU A 60 7.64 17.36 -20.08
CA LEU A 60 8.43 16.16 -19.74
C LEU A 60 7.90 15.43 -18.48
N LEU A 61 7.26 16.16 -17.57
CA LEU A 61 6.68 15.59 -16.34
C LEU A 61 5.19 15.25 -16.48
N SER A 62 4.59 15.57 -17.63
CA SER A 62 3.19 15.25 -17.88
C SER A 62 2.97 13.74 -17.92
N PRO A 63 1.94 13.21 -17.25
CA PRO A 63 1.62 11.80 -17.35
C PRO A 63 1.15 11.45 -18.77
N PRO A 64 1.37 10.20 -19.25
CA PRO A 64 1.01 9.78 -20.61
C PRO A 64 -0.40 10.17 -21.07
N SER A 65 -1.40 10.05 -20.20
CA SER A 65 -2.80 10.41 -20.50
C SER A 65 -3.00 11.89 -20.81
N VAL A 66 -2.15 12.76 -20.27
CA VAL A 66 -2.17 14.21 -20.56
C VAL A 66 -1.31 14.51 -21.77
N ALA A 67 -0.09 13.99 -21.82
CA ALA A 67 0.86 14.27 -22.89
C ALA A 67 0.37 13.77 -24.26
N LEU A 68 -0.31 12.62 -24.29
CA LEU A 68 -0.80 11.96 -25.50
C LEU A 68 -2.31 12.09 -25.68
N ASP A 69 -3.04 12.76 -24.78
CA ASP A 69 -4.46 13.15 -24.94
C ASP A 69 -5.31 12.01 -25.54
N GLY A 70 -6.13 12.28 -26.57
CA GLY A 70 -6.97 11.29 -27.22
C GLY A 70 -6.25 10.12 -27.90
N LEU A 71 -4.93 10.22 -28.17
CA LEU A 71 -4.16 9.07 -28.64
C LEU A 71 -4.00 8.03 -27.53
N PHE A 72 -3.74 8.45 -26.29
CA PHE A 72 -3.66 7.51 -25.16
C PHE A 72 -4.98 6.78 -24.96
N ALA A 73 -6.09 7.52 -24.95
CA ALA A 73 -7.43 6.94 -24.85
C ALA A 73 -7.73 5.95 -26.00
N ALA A 74 -7.31 6.26 -27.22
CA ALA A 74 -7.47 5.36 -28.37
C ALA A 74 -6.64 4.07 -28.22
N ILE A 75 -5.39 4.18 -27.75
CA ILE A 75 -4.51 3.02 -27.49
C ILE A 75 -5.15 2.10 -26.43
N SER A 76 -5.62 2.68 -25.31
CA SER A 76 -6.28 1.92 -24.25
C SER A 76 -7.59 1.27 -24.73
N ALA A 77 -8.42 2.00 -25.48
CA ALA A 77 -9.69 1.48 -26.01
C ALA A 77 -9.49 0.34 -27.02
N ALA A 78 -8.44 0.41 -27.84
CA ALA A 78 -8.09 -0.63 -28.80
C ALA A 78 -7.52 -1.90 -28.15
N ARG A 79 -7.17 -1.87 -26.85
CA ARG A 79 -6.58 -3.00 -26.11
C ARG A 79 -5.38 -3.63 -26.83
N ILE A 80 -4.51 -2.77 -27.36
CA ILE A 80 -3.30 -3.17 -28.10
C ILE A 80 -2.37 -4.01 -27.21
N PHE A 81 -2.35 -3.72 -25.91
CA PHE A 81 -1.58 -4.45 -24.91
C PHE A 81 -2.53 -5.19 -23.95
N ALA A 82 -2.09 -6.35 -23.45
CA ALA A 82 -2.88 -7.14 -22.49
C ALA A 82 -2.94 -6.46 -21.10
N ASP A 83 -1.84 -5.84 -20.67
CA ASP A 83 -1.75 -5.01 -19.45
C ASP A 83 -1.82 -3.53 -19.82
N ALA A 84 -2.73 -2.78 -19.19
CA ALA A 84 -2.89 -1.35 -19.40
C ALA A 84 -1.62 -0.55 -19.02
N LYS A 85 -0.86 -1.03 -18.04
CA LYS A 85 0.42 -0.40 -17.64
C LYS A 85 1.46 -0.44 -18.75
N THR A 86 1.40 -1.41 -19.66
CA THR A 86 2.29 -1.45 -20.84
C THR A 86 2.09 -0.22 -21.73
N ALA A 87 0.86 0.30 -21.85
CA ALA A 87 0.61 1.55 -22.57
C ALA A 87 1.19 2.76 -21.83
N ALA A 88 1.05 2.81 -20.50
CA ALA A 88 1.58 3.89 -19.65
C ALA A 88 3.13 3.90 -19.60
N ASP A 89 3.76 2.74 -19.76
CA ASP A 89 5.20 2.58 -19.76
C ASP A 89 5.84 2.76 -21.14
N ALA A 90 5.04 2.78 -22.22
CA ALA A 90 5.53 2.92 -23.58
C ALA A 90 6.15 4.29 -23.81
N VAL A 91 7.34 4.32 -24.44
CA VAL A 91 8.11 5.54 -24.65
C VAL A 91 7.90 6.06 -26.07
N PRO A 92 7.37 7.28 -26.25
CA PRO A 92 7.28 7.94 -27.55
C PRO A 92 8.66 8.14 -28.20
N ASP A 93 8.79 7.89 -29.51
CA ASP A 93 10.04 8.08 -30.27
C ASP A 93 10.37 9.57 -30.56
N ARG A 94 9.39 10.46 -30.36
CA ARG A 94 9.49 11.90 -30.55
C ARG A 94 8.52 12.64 -29.62
N ALA A 95 8.48 13.96 -29.71
CA ALA A 95 7.65 14.79 -28.86
C ALA A 95 6.15 14.41 -28.95
N PRO A 96 5.43 14.27 -27.81
CA PRO A 96 4.01 13.91 -27.79
C PRO A 96 3.13 14.82 -28.66
N ALA A 97 3.44 16.12 -28.72
CA ALA A 97 2.70 17.08 -29.55
C ALA A 97 2.81 16.77 -31.06
N ASP A 98 4.00 16.37 -31.53
CA ASP A 98 4.24 16.01 -32.94
C ASP A 98 3.53 14.69 -33.28
N LEU A 99 3.59 13.71 -32.38
CA LEU A 99 2.87 12.45 -32.51
C LEU A 99 1.36 12.64 -32.55
N LEU A 100 0.83 13.50 -31.69
CA LEU A 100 -0.58 13.87 -31.67
C LEU A 100 -1.01 14.54 -32.98
N ALA A 101 -0.20 15.46 -33.51
CA ALA A 101 -0.48 16.12 -34.78
C ALA A 101 -0.52 15.12 -35.94
N GLU A 102 0.44 14.18 -35.97
CA GLU A 102 0.47 13.12 -36.97
C GLU A 102 -0.71 12.15 -36.83
N TYR A 103 -0.99 11.67 -35.62
CA TYR A 103 -2.14 10.81 -35.35
C TYR A 103 -3.45 11.45 -35.79
N ARG A 104 -3.66 12.75 -35.48
CA ARG A 104 -4.87 13.49 -35.89
C ARG A 104 -5.03 13.59 -37.39
N ARG A 105 -3.93 13.65 -38.15
CA ARG A 105 -3.94 13.62 -39.63
C ARG A 105 -4.20 12.20 -40.14
N ALA A 106 -3.41 11.24 -39.67
CA ALA A 106 -3.42 9.86 -40.15
C ALA A 106 -4.72 9.12 -39.84
N LYS A 107 -5.36 9.38 -38.68
CA LYS A 107 -6.58 8.66 -38.26
C LYS A 107 -7.79 8.82 -39.18
N GLY A 108 -7.78 9.85 -40.03
CA GLY A 108 -8.83 10.10 -41.03
C GLY A 108 -8.54 9.50 -42.41
N GLU A 109 -7.34 8.93 -42.63
CA GLU A 109 -6.92 8.38 -43.91
C GLU A 109 -7.43 6.94 -44.09
N ALA A 110 -7.78 6.57 -45.33
CA ALA A 110 -8.18 5.22 -45.65
C ALA A 110 -7.00 4.25 -45.46
N GLY A 111 -7.19 3.23 -44.62
CA GLY A 111 -6.15 2.23 -44.32
C GLY A 111 -5.29 2.52 -43.08
N PHE A 112 -5.61 3.56 -42.31
CA PHE A 112 -4.97 3.78 -41.01
C PHE A 112 -5.20 2.60 -40.06
N ASP A 113 -4.13 2.11 -39.44
CA ASP A 113 -4.15 1.08 -38.40
C ASP A 113 -3.41 1.58 -37.16
N LEU A 114 -4.14 1.67 -36.04
CA LEU A 114 -3.58 2.19 -34.79
C LEU A 114 -2.48 1.29 -34.23
N THR A 115 -2.60 -0.03 -34.40
CA THR A 115 -1.59 -0.99 -33.92
C THR A 115 -0.25 -0.76 -34.60
N SER A 116 -0.26 -0.61 -35.93
CA SER A 116 0.92 -0.29 -36.74
C SER A 116 1.50 1.08 -36.38
N PHE A 117 0.64 2.08 -36.17
CA PHE A 117 1.07 3.41 -35.71
C PHE A 117 1.79 3.35 -34.36
N VAL A 118 1.25 2.59 -33.40
CA VAL A 118 1.87 2.40 -32.09
C VAL A 118 3.20 1.65 -32.21
N ALA A 119 3.24 0.56 -32.96
CA ALA A 119 4.46 -0.21 -33.17
C ALA A 119 5.57 0.59 -33.87
N GLN A 120 5.21 1.55 -34.72
CA GLN A 120 6.16 2.42 -35.39
C GLN A 120 6.73 3.51 -34.49
N HIS A 121 5.94 4.00 -33.52
CA HIS A 121 6.25 5.24 -32.80
C HIS A 121 6.48 5.12 -31.30
N PHE A 122 6.27 3.94 -30.74
CA PHE A 122 6.45 3.70 -29.33
C PHE A 122 7.43 2.55 -29.11
N SER A 123 8.41 2.80 -28.24
CA SER A 123 9.26 1.76 -27.69
C SER A 123 8.59 1.19 -26.44
N VAL A 124 8.14 -0.05 -26.51
CA VAL A 124 7.57 -0.74 -25.35
C VAL A 124 8.70 -1.34 -24.51
N PRO A 125 8.77 -1.05 -23.19
CA PRO A 125 9.83 -1.60 -22.36
C PRO A 125 9.74 -3.12 -22.32
N GLN A 126 10.85 -3.77 -22.69
CA GLN A 126 10.96 -5.22 -22.66
C GLN A 126 10.75 -5.73 -21.23
N GLN A 127 9.91 -6.77 -21.09
CA GLN A 127 9.87 -7.50 -19.83
C GLN A 127 11.23 -8.17 -19.66
N ARG A 128 11.99 -7.82 -18.61
CA ARG A 128 13.10 -8.67 -18.18
C ARG A 128 12.48 -9.94 -17.63
N LEU A 129 12.33 -10.94 -18.49
CA LEU A 129 11.99 -12.29 -18.11
C LEU A 129 13.14 -12.80 -17.25
N VAL A 130 13.01 -12.64 -15.95
CA VAL A 130 13.90 -13.33 -15.03
C VAL A 130 13.45 -14.78 -15.06
N SER A 131 14.05 -15.56 -15.96
CA SER A 131 13.98 -17.01 -15.85
C SER A 131 14.90 -17.41 -14.69
N TYR A 132 14.40 -17.26 -13.47
CA TYR A 132 15.05 -17.82 -12.31
C TYR A 132 14.94 -19.34 -12.41
N ARG A 133 16.08 -20.02 -12.56
CA ARG A 133 16.12 -21.49 -12.51
C ARG A 133 16.64 -21.91 -11.15
N ARG A 134 15.72 -22.31 -10.29
CA ARG A 134 16.02 -22.92 -8.99
C ARG A 134 16.93 -24.14 -9.17
N HIS A 135 17.93 -24.25 -8.31
CA HIS A 135 18.65 -25.51 -8.10
C HIS A 135 17.86 -26.41 -7.14
N GLN A 136 17.88 -27.73 -7.35
CA GLN A 136 17.02 -28.68 -6.63
C GLN A 136 17.19 -28.59 -5.09
N ASP A 137 18.39 -28.26 -4.62
CA ASP A 137 18.76 -28.16 -3.21
C ASP A 137 18.86 -26.72 -2.69
N GLU A 138 18.42 -25.73 -3.47
CA GLU A 138 18.51 -24.32 -3.10
C GLU A 138 17.54 -23.97 -1.97
N SER A 139 18.10 -23.49 -0.87
CA SER A 139 17.34 -22.99 0.27
C SER A 139 16.61 -21.69 -0.08
N VAL A 140 15.50 -21.42 0.61
CA VAL A 140 14.79 -20.14 0.48
C VAL A 140 15.68 -18.92 0.78
N ARG A 141 16.70 -19.06 1.63
CA ARG A 141 17.66 -17.98 1.91
C ARG A 141 18.56 -17.72 0.70
N GLU A 142 19.15 -18.76 0.12
CA GLU A 142 19.99 -18.64 -1.08
C GLU A 142 19.18 -18.06 -2.25
N TYR A 143 17.91 -18.48 -2.39
CA TYR A 143 16.96 -17.89 -3.34
C TYR A 143 16.84 -16.37 -3.14
N ILE A 144 16.55 -15.93 -1.92
CA ILE A 144 16.37 -14.51 -1.62
C ILE A 144 17.66 -13.73 -1.87
N ASP A 145 18.81 -14.23 -1.41
CA ASP A 145 20.09 -13.56 -1.58
C ASP A 145 20.44 -13.38 -3.06
N GLY A 146 20.20 -14.39 -3.90
CA GLY A 146 20.36 -14.28 -5.36
C GLY A 146 19.32 -13.36 -6.02
N MET A 147 18.12 -13.26 -5.43
CA MET A 147 17.05 -12.41 -5.96
C MET A 147 17.33 -10.92 -5.77
N TRP A 148 18.19 -10.51 -4.83
CA TRP A 148 18.61 -9.11 -4.72
C TRP A 148 19.33 -8.61 -5.97
N ASP A 149 20.17 -9.43 -6.58
CA ASP A 149 20.87 -9.04 -7.82
C ASP A 149 19.92 -8.98 -9.02
N VAL A 150 18.88 -9.83 -9.02
CA VAL A 150 17.82 -9.83 -10.04
C VAL A 150 16.93 -8.59 -9.93
N LEU A 151 16.53 -8.24 -8.71
CA LEU A 151 15.61 -7.13 -8.45
C LEU A 151 16.32 -5.78 -8.42
N SER A 152 17.65 -5.76 -8.32
CA SER A 152 18.43 -4.53 -8.42
C SER A 152 18.32 -3.89 -9.79
N ARG A 153 18.27 -2.57 -9.81
CA ARG A 153 18.35 -1.73 -11.02
C ARG A 153 19.53 -0.77 -10.88
N PRO A 154 20.23 -0.48 -11.99
CA PRO A 154 21.18 0.63 -12.00
C PRO A 154 20.43 1.97 -11.88
N PRO A 155 21.15 3.08 -11.67
CA PRO A 155 20.58 4.42 -11.74
C PRO A 155 19.77 4.64 -13.02
N ASP A 156 18.58 5.24 -12.89
CA ASP A 156 17.71 5.50 -14.02
C ASP A 156 18.09 6.79 -14.75
N ARG A 157 18.37 6.64 -16.05
CA ARG A 157 18.60 7.73 -16.99
C ARG A 157 17.63 7.60 -18.16
N PRO A 158 16.34 7.91 -17.91
CA PRO A 158 15.29 7.67 -18.89
C PRO A 158 15.50 8.51 -20.16
N PRO A 159 15.17 7.98 -21.36
CA PRO A 159 15.14 8.79 -22.57
C PRO A 159 14.05 9.87 -22.47
N PRO A 160 14.09 10.93 -23.30
CA PRO A 160 13.02 11.91 -23.37
C PRO A 160 11.64 11.27 -23.54
N PHE A 161 10.62 11.89 -22.95
CA PHE A 161 9.20 11.46 -23.01
C PHE A 161 8.88 10.11 -22.35
N SER A 162 9.86 9.45 -21.75
CA SER A 162 9.62 8.31 -20.87
C SER A 162 8.77 8.71 -19.67
N SER A 163 7.86 7.84 -19.25
CA SER A 163 7.18 8.01 -17.98
C SER A 163 8.07 7.68 -16.78
N LEU A 164 9.17 6.94 -16.94
CA LEU A 164 10.12 6.64 -15.86
C LEU A 164 10.85 7.91 -15.41
N LEU A 165 10.90 8.15 -14.10
CA LEU A 165 11.60 9.27 -13.49
C LEU A 165 13.08 8.92 -13.27
N PRO A 166 14.01 9.89 -13.40
CA PRO A 166 15.42 9.65 -13.15
C PRO A 166 15.70 9.34 -11.68
N LEU A 167 16.64 8.43 -11.43
CA LEU A 167 17.12 8.07 -10.10
C LEU A 167 18.66 8.06 -10.10
N PRO A 168 19.33 8.74 -9.15
CA PRO A 168 20.78 8.89 -9.15
C PRO A 168 21.56 7.63 -8.75
N GLU A 169 20.96 6.71 -7.99
CA GLU A 169 21.65 5.57 -7.37
C GLU A 169 21.05 4.22 -7.81
N PRO A 170 21.73 3.08 -7.51
CA PRO A 170 21.12 1.76 -7.67
C PRO A 170 20.03 1.50 -6.62
N TYR A 171 18.96 0.83 -7.01
CA TYR A 171 17.82 0.53 -6.13
C TYR A 171 17.22 -0.84 -6.40
N VAL A 172 16.24 -1.26 -5.60
CA VAL A 172 15.53 -2.54 -5.76
C VAL A 172 14.08 -2.30 -6.16
N VAL A 173 13.59 -3.03 -7.15
CA VAL A 173 12.16 -3.05 -7.53
C VAL A 173 11.42 -4.18 -6.81
N PRO A 174 10.08 -4.11 -6.67
CA PRO A 174 9.31 -5.21 -6.07
C PRO A 174 9.42 -6.53 -6.86
N GLY A 175 9.28 -6.49 -8.19
CA GLY A 175 9.35 -7.66 -9.07
C GLY A 175 8.20 -7.75 -10.08
N GLY A 176 8.37 -8.54 -11.15
CA GLY A 176 7.35 -8.74 -12.18
C GLY A 176 7.03 -7.48 -13.01
N ARG A 177 5.74 -7.10 -13.04
CA ARG A 177 5.25 -5.89 -13.75
C ARG A 177 5.73 -4.58 -13.12
N PHE A 178 6.11 -4.61 -11.84
CA PHE A 178 6.62 -3.46 -11.09
C PHE A 178 8.10 -3.28 -11.37
N ARG A 179 8.41 -2.35 -12.29
CA ARG A 179 9.76 -2.16 -12.86
C ARG A 179 10.41 -0.84 -12.46
N GLU A 180 9.73 -0.12 -11.59
CA GLU A 180 10.14 1.16 -11.02
C GLU A 180 10.27 1.00 -9.50
N LEU A 181 10.89 1.98 -8.85
CA LEU A 181 10.91 2.07 -7.40
C LEU A 181 9.48 2.30 -6.90
N TYR A 182 9.02 1.53 -5.91
CA TYR A 182 7.76 1.74 -5.17
C TYR A 182 8.05 2.17 -3.76
N TYR A 183 7.21 3.03 -3.18
CA TYR A 183 7.55 3.71 -1.95
C TYR A 183 7.51 2.76 -0.75
N TRP A 184 6.34 2.30 -0.31
CA TRP A 184 6.26 1.56 0.96
C TRP A 184 6.86 0.14 0.86
N ASP A 185 6.79 -0.51 -0.31
CA ASP A 185 7.47 -1.78 -0.64
C ASP A 185 8.96 -1.74 -0.30
N SER A 186 9.58 -0.57 -0.54
CA SER A 186 11.00 -0.38 -0.30
C SER A 186 11.33 -0.62 1.17
N TYR A 187 10.52 -0.18 2.13
CA TYR A 187 10.83 -0.38 3.55
C TYR A 187 10.96 -1.87 3.89
N PHE A 188 9.99 -2.66 3.43
CA PHE A 188 9.95 -4.10 3.69
C PHE A 188 11.08 -4.84 2.97
N THR A 189 11.46 -4.37 1.78
CA THR A 189 12.63 -4.84 1.03
C THR A 189 13.93 -4.51 1.75
N LEU A 190 14.06 -3.29 2.29
CA LEU A 190 15.25 -2.80 2.97
C LEU A 190 15.56 -3.60 4.25
N ILE A 191 14.53 -4.16 4.91
CA ILE A 191 14.73 -5.13 6.01
C ILE A 191 15.58 -6.31 5.50
N GLY A 192 15.21 -6.89 4.36
CA GLY A 192 15.95 -7.97 3.72
C GLY A 192 17.38 -7.60 3.37
N LEU A 193 17.57 -6.42 2.77
CA LEU A 193 18.91 -5.93 2.43
C LEU A 193 19.79 -5.75 3.67
N SER A 194 19.22 -5.22 4.76
CA SER A 194 19.91 -5.13 6.04
C SER A 194 20.31 -6.52 6.56
N GLU A 195 19.44 -7.52 6.39
CA GLU A 195 19.70 -8.89 6.86
C GLU A 195 20.69 -9.66 5.99
N SER A 196 20.78 -9.34 4.71
CA SER A 196 21.79 -9.85 3.77
C SER A 196 23.09 -9.02 3.80
N GLY A 197 23.20 -8.00 4.65
CA GLY A 197 24.39 -7.14 4.76
C GLY A 197 24.61 -6.18 3.57
N ARG A 198 23.61 -6.00 2.71
CA ARG A 198 23.62 -5.11 1.53
C ARG A 198 23.32 -3.66 1.91
N PHE A 199 24.07 -3.13 2.87
CA PHE A 199 23.92 -1.75 3.36
C PHE A 199 24.27 -0.69 2.30
N ASP A 200 25.06 -1.07 1.29
CA ASP A 200 25.32 -0.28 0.09
C ASP A 200 24.02 0.01 -0.67
N LEU A 201 23.25 -1.04 -0.97
CA LEU A 201 21.99 -0.95 -1.72
C LEU A 201 20.87 -0.36 -0.86
N LEU A 202 20.88 -0.65 0.45
CA LEU A 202 19.96 -0.03 1.41
C LEU A 202 20.12 1.49 1.39
N ARG A 203 21.35 1.98 1.56
CA ARG A 203 21.64 3.42 1.56
C ARG A 203 21.34 4.07 0.21
N SER A 204 21.65 3.38 -0.88
CA SER A 204 21.37 3.87 -2.24
C SER A 204 19.87 4.06 -2.47
N THR A 205 19.05 3.07 -2.08
CA THR A 205 17.59 3.15 -2.18
C THR A 205 17.02 4.30 -1.33
N VAL A 206 17.52 4.51 -0.10
CA VAL A 206 17.09 5.65 0.74
C VAL A 206 17.45 6.99 0.11
N ARG A 207 18.61 7.10 -0.56
CA ARG A 207 19.01 8.32 -1.30
C ARG A 207 18.16 8.56 -2.53
N ASP A 208 17.76 7.52 -3.25
CA ASP A 208 16.85 7.64 -4.38
C ASP A 208 15.48 8.18 -3.93
N ILE A 209 14.92 7.66 -2.83
CA ILE A 209 13.68 8.18 -2.23
C ILE A 209 13.85 9.65 -1.81
N ALA A 210 14.95 9.99 -1.15
CA ALA A 210 15.27 11.38 -0.79
C ALA A 210 15.34 12.29 -2.03
N SER A 211 15.94 11.81 -3.12
CA SER A 211 16.04 12.58 -4.38
C SER A 211 14.68 12.83 -5.04
N LEU A 212 13.73 11.88 -4.92
CA LEU A 212 12.37 12.05 -5.41
C LEU A 212 11.61 13.07 -4.54
N ILE A 213 11.77 13.01 -3.21
CA ILE A 213 11.20 14.00 -2.29
C ILE A 213 11.73 15.41 -2.61
N ASP A 214 13.05 15.56 -2.82
CA ASP A 214 13.66 16.82 -3.22
C ASP A 214 13.14 17.34 -4.56
N GLY A 215 13.04 16.45 -5.56
CA GLY A 215 12.66 16.82 -6.91
C GLY A 215 11.17 17.15 -7.09
N TYR A 216 10.29 16.48 -6.34
CA TYR A 216 8.84 16.50 -6.58
C TYR A 216 8.00 16.94 -5.38
N GLY A 217 8.64 17.30 -4.26
CA GLY A 217 7.95 17.76 -3.05
C GLY A 217 7.45 16.64 -2.14
N HIS A 218 7.47 15.39 -2.61
CA HIS A 218 7.02 14.19 -1.91
C HIS A 218 7.61 12.95 -2.59
N MET A 219 7.52 11.80 -1.92
CA MET A 219 7.80 10.52 -2.57
C MET A 219 6.55 10.09 -3.33
N PRO A 220 6.56 10.03 -4.68
CA PRO A 220 5.41 9.52 -5.43
C PRO A 220 5.20 8.03 -5.14
N ASN A 221 4.00 7.50 -5.44
CA ASN A 221 3.67 6.06 -5.31
C ASN A 221 4.80 5.16 -5.85
N GLY A 222 5.29 5.49 -7.06
CA GLY A 222 6.54 4.97 -7.57
C GLY A 222 7.22 5.95 -8.53
N SER A 223 8.40 5.60 -9.05
CA SER A 223 9.23 6.50 -9.88
C SER A 223 8.72 6.67 -11.32
N ARG A 224 7.43 7.05 -11.50
CA ARG A 224 6.78 7.30 -12.79
C ARG A 224 6.03 8.63 -12.81
N THR A 225 5.96 9.30 -13.97
CA THR A 225 5.25 10.59 -14.14
C THR A 225 3.76 10.49 -13.78
N TYR A 226 3.11 9.36 -14.09
CA TYR A 226 1.71 9.12 -13.74
C TYR A 226 1.45 8.82 -12.26
N TYR A 227 2.51 8.70 -11.46
CA TYR A 227 2.44 8.61 -10.00
C TYR A 227 2.72 9.93 -9.29
N LEU A 228 3.20 10.98 -9.98
CA LEU A 228 3.49 12.30 -9.36
C LEU A 228 2.26 12.98 -8.74
N SER A 229 1.05 12.50 -8.99
CA SER A 229 -0.17 13.04 -8.40
C SER A 229 -0.49 12.49 -7.00
N ARG A 230 0.25 11.49 -6.51
CA ARG A 230 0.01 10.84 -5.22
C ARG A 230 1.27 10.20 -4.64
N SER A 231 1.26 10.02 -3.33
CA SER A 231 2.27 9.28 -2.58
C SER A 231 1.93 7.77 -2.50
N GLU A 232 2.47 7.13 -1.48
CA GLU A 232 2.05 5.88 -0.85
C GLU A 232 2.12 6.04 0.69
N PRO A 233 1.81 5.01 1.51
CA PRO A 233 1.98 5.11 2.96
C PRO A 233 3.39 5.62 3.35
N PRO A 234 3.52 6.63 4.24
CA PRO A 234 4.79 7.33 4.44
C PRO A 234 5.77 6.58 5.33
N PHE A 235 6.56 5.69 4.71
CA PHE A 235 7.53 4.83 5.38
C PHE A 235 8.96 5.39 5.42
N PHE A 236 9.25 6.55 4.81
CA PHE A 236 10.61 7.10 4.75
C PHE A 236 11.22 7.32 6.13
N ALA A 237 10.45 7.82 7.11
CA ALA A 237 10.88 7.90 8.51
C ALA A 237 11.35 6.54 9.08
N LEU A 238 10.64 5.45 8.78
CA LEU A 238 11.01 4.09 9.19
C LEU A 238 12.24 3.56 8.44
N MET A 239 12.43 3.96 7.19
CA MET A 239 13.63 3.64 6.41
C MET A 239 14.86 4.36 6.97
N VAL A 240 14.72 5.63 7.37
CA VAL A 240 15.75 6.40 8.06
C VAL A 240 16.07 5.76 9.41
N ASP A 241 15.06 5.33 10.19
CA ASP A 241 15.29 4.59 11.44
C ASP A 241 16.11 3.30 11.20
N LEU A 242 15.75 2.55 10.15
CA LEU A 242 16.42 1.30 9.80
C LEU A 242 17.89 1.56 9.42
N LEU A 243 18.15 2.55 8.57
CA LEU A 243 19.52 2.93 8.17
C LEU A 243 20.33 3.46 9.37
N ALA A 244 19.72 4.25 10.26
CA ALA A 244 20.36 4.81 11.44
C ALA A 244 20.80 3.75 12.46
N ARG A 245 20.17 2.56 12.49
CA ARG A 245 20.66 1.43 13.31
C ARG A 245 22.06 0.96 12.91
N HIS A 246 22.44 1.15 11.64
CA HIS A 246 23.77 0.83 11.13
C HIS A 246 24.69 2.06 11.09
N ASP A 247 24.21 3.18 10.51
CA ASP A 247 25.03 4.38 10.25
C ASP A 247 25.09 5.36 11.45
N GLY A 248 24.27 5.14 12.47
CA GLY A 248 24.21 5.94 13.69
C GLY A 248 23.26 7.15 13.61
N PRO A 249 23.15 7.92 14.71
CA PRO A 249 22.14 8.98 14.83
C PRO A 249 22.29 10.15 13.86
N GLN A 250 23.47 10.36 13.28
CA GLN A 250 23.67 11.46 12.31
C GLN A 250 22.90 11.23 11.00
N THR A 251 22.49 10.00 10.72
CA THR A 251 21.59 9.69 9.60
C THR A 251 20.29 10.51 9.66
N TYR A 252 19.72 10.71 10.86
CA TYR A 252 18.52 11.52 11.02
C TYR A 252 18.74 12.99 10.63
N VAL A 253 19.92 13.55 10.91
CA VAL A 253 20.25 14.92 10.54
C VAL A 253 20.52 15.01 9.03
N ALA A 254 21.16 13.99 8.46
CA ALA A 254 21.46 13.92 7.03
C ALA A 254 20.19 13.92 6.16
N PHE A 255 19.12 13.26 6.62
CA PHE A 255 17.84 13.17 5.91
C PHE A 255 16.72 14.06 6.51
N LEU A 256 17.07 14.97 7.42
CA LEU A 256 16.10 15.87 8.04
C LEU A 256 15.37 16.78 7.03
N PRO A 257 16.03 17.36 6.00
CA PRO A 257 15.34 18.16 5.00
C PRO A 257 14.20 17.40 4.30
N GLU A 258 14.42 16.12 3.96
CA GLU A 258 13.47 15.28 3.25
C GLU A 258 12.36 14.77 4.18
N LEU A 259 12.69 14.42 5.43
CA LEU A 259 11.68 14.14 6.46
C LEU A 259 10.74 15.33 6.67
N GLN A 260 11.29 16.55 6.71
CA GLN A 260 10.51 17.77 6.85
C GLN A 260 9.60 17.99 5.64
N ARG A 261 10.16 17.86 4.43
CA ARG A 261 9.41 18.08 3.20
C ARG A 261 8.28 17.07 3.02
N GLU A 262 8.51 15.81 3.37
CA GLU A 262 7.45 14.81 3.39
C GLU A 262 6.34 15.18 4.38
N TYR A 263 6.71 15.62 5.60
CA TYR A 263 5.71 16.07 6.57
C TYR A 263 4.89 17.25 6.03
N ASP A 264 5.55 18.21 5.39
CA ASP A 264 4.90 19.38 4.80
C ASP A 264 3.93 18.97 3.68
N TYR A 265 4.25 17.96 2.85
CA TYR A 265 3.33 17.39 1.86
C TYR A 265 2.07 16.82 2.51
N TRP A 266 2.22 15.99 3.55
CA TRP A 266 1.06 15.40 4.24
C TRP A 266 0.21 16.44 4.98
N MET A 267 0.81 17.54 5.41
CA MET A 267 0.15 18.60 6.15
C MET A 267 -0.26 19.81 5.29
N GLU A 268 -0.11 19.72 3.96
CA GLU A 268 -0.44 20.80 3.03
C GLU A 268 -1.89 21.27 3.23
N GLY A 269 -2.07 22.55 3.53
CA GLY A 269 -3.37 23.18 3.77
C GLY A 269 -3.98 22.92 5.16
N ALA A 270 -3.23 22.40 6.12
CA ALA A 270 -3.69 22.27 7.50
C ALA A 270 -3.89 23.63 8.20
N GLU A 271 -3.01 24.59 7.91
CA GLU A 271 -3.09 25.95 8.44
C GLU A 271 -4.33 26.67 7.87
N GLY A 272 -5.14 27.27 8.74
CA GLY A 272 -6.37 27.97 8.33
C GLY A 272 -7.55 27.08 7.91
N LEU A 273 -7.39 25.75 7.85
CA LEU A 273 -8.49 24.83 7.57
C LEU A 273 -9.57 24.94 8.64
N ALA A 274 -10.82 25.14 8.24
CA ALA A 274 -11.94 25.26 9.18
C ALA A 274 -12.28 23.90 9.83
N PRO A 275 -12.78 23.87 11.09
CA PRO A 275 -13.31 22.64 11.69
C PRO A 275 -14.44 22.03 10.85
N GLY A 276 -14.42 20.71 10.67
CA GLY A 276 -15.35 19.97 9.81
C GLY A 276 -15.03 20.02 8.32
N ALA A 277 -13.87 20.58 7.93
CA ALA A 277 -13.45 20.67 6.53
C ALA A 277 -12.24 19.76 6.24
N ALA A 278 -12.05 19.50 4.95
CA ALA A 278 -10.90 18.78 4.43
C ALA A 278 -10.23 19.60 3.31
N HIS A 279 -8.91 19.51 3.23
CA HIS A 279 -8.14 20.01 2.11
C HIS A 279 -7.09 18.95 1.79
N ARG A 280 -7.11 18.43 0.56
CA ARG A 280 -6.10 17.45 0.12
C ARG A 280 -6.04 16.26 1.11
N ARG A 281 -4.85 15.97 1.63
CA ARG A 281 -4.55 14.88 2.59
C ARG A 281 -4.90 15.23 4.04
N VAL A 282 -5.40 16.43 4.31
CA VAL A 282 -5.70 16.92 5.66
C VAL A 282 -7.20 17.01 5.90
N VAL A 283 -7.63 16.52 7.06
CA VAL A 283 -8.99 16.70 7.58
C VAL A 283 -8.89 17.36 8.94
N ARG A 284 -9.68 18.42 9.17
CA ARG A 284 -9.89 18.98 10.50
C ARG A 284 -11.25 18.55 11.01
N LEU A 285 -11.28 17.74 12.06
CA LEU A 285 -12.52 17.32 12.72
C LEU A 285 -13.25 18.52 13.35
N ALA A 286 -14.52 18.31 13.73
CA ALA A 286 -15.36 19.36 14.31
C ALA A 286 -14.79 19.94 15.62
N ASP A 287 -14.05 19.13 16.39
CA ASP A 287 -13.37 19.56 17.62
C ASP A 287 -12.02 20.27 17.37
N GLY A 288 -11.65 20.48 16.10
CA GLY A 288 -10.40 21.12 15.69
C GLY A 288 -9.21 20.16 15.52
N THR A 289 -9.37 18.87 15.85
CA THR A 289 -8.33 17.84 15.68
C THR A 289 -7.93 17.71 14.21
N VAL A 290 -6.64 17.77 13.92
CA VAL A 290 -6.10 17.60 12.57
C VAL A 290 -5.68 16.14 12.38
N MET A 291 -6.20 15.51 11.34
CA MET A 291 -5.91 14.14 10.94
C MET A 291 -5.63 14.08 9.44
N ASN A 292 -5.19 12.92 8.97
CA ASN A 292 -4.84 12.70 7.58
C ASN A 292 -5.73 11.66 6.91
N ARG A 293 -5.92 11.82 5.61
CA ARG A 293 -6.56 10.87 4.70
C ARG A 293 -5.68 10.68 3.47
N TYR A 294 -5.88 9.57 2.75
CA TYR A 294 -5.32 9.42 1.42
C TYR A 294 -6.10 10.30 0.41
N TRP A 295 -5.37 10.89 -0.54
CA TRP A 295 -5.85 11.79 -1.56
C TRP A 295 -4.83 11.90 -2.70
N ASP A 296 -5.24 11.52 -3.92
CA ASP A 296 -4.51 11.84 -5.15
C ASP A 296 -4.97 13.20 -5.69
N ASP A 297 -4.06 14.01 -6.25
CA ASP A 297 -4.34 15.35 -6.79
C ASP A 297 -5.11 15.37 -8.11
N ARG A 298 -5.25 14.24 -8.80
CA ARG A 298 -6.07 14.07 -10.02
C ARG A 298 -7.36 13.32 -9.74
N ASP A 299 -8.38 13.64 -10.53
CA ASP A 299 -9.70 13.01 -10.57
C ASP A 299 -10.03 12.49 -11.98
N THR A 300 -9.02 11.97 -12.66
CA THR A 300 -9.13 11.33 -13.98
C THR A 300 -8.79 9.84 -13.86
N PRO A 301 -9.06 8.98 -14.86
CA PRO A 301 -8.61 7.59 -14.81
C PRO A 301 -7.09 7.48 -14.57
N ARG A 302 -6.64 6.47 -13.82
CA ARG A 302 -5.23 6.07 -13.68
C ARG A 302 -4.65 5.70 -15.03
N ASP A 303 -3.41 6.08 -15.31
CA ASP A 303 -2.81 5.80 -16.63
C ASP A 303 -2.50 4.30 -16.76
N GLU A 304 -2.04 3.70 -15.66
CA GLU A 304 -1.66 2.30 -15.50
C GLU A 304 -2.85 1.32 -15.39
N SER A 305 -4.07 1.83 -15.15
CA SER A 305 -5.34 1.09 -15.06
C SER A 305 -6.47 1.80 -15.82
N TYR A 306 -6.13 2.50 -16.91
CA TYR A 306 -7.03 3.41 -17.62
C TYR A 306 -8.37 2.78 -18.04
N PRO A 307 -8.40 1.61 -18.73
CA PRO A 307 -9.68 1.00 -19.11
C PRO A 307 -10.47 0.46 -17.91
N GLN A 308 -9.81 0.01 -16.84
CA GLN A 308 -10.46 -0.48 -15.62
C GLN A 308 -11.18 0.66 -14.90
N ASP A 309 -10.51 1.79 -14.70
CA ASP A 309 -11.09 2.96 -14.03
C ASP A 309 -12.31 3.49 -14.81
N ILE A 310 -12.20 3.61 -16.14
CA ILE A 310 -13.33 4.02 -16.99
C ILE A 310 -14.51 3.06 -16.84
N ALA A 311 -14.27 1.75 -16.86
CA ALA A 311 -15.33 0.76 -16.71
C ALA A 311 -16.01 0.85 -15.33
N THR A 312 -15.24 1.05 -14.26
CA THR A 312 -15.76 1.22 -12.90
C THR A 312 -16.62 2.47 -12.78
N ALA A 313 -16.16 3.60 -13.31
CA ALA A 313 -16.93 4.85 -13.30
C ALA A 313 -18.20 4.75 -14.15
N ALA A 314 -18.15 4.06 -15.30
CA ALA A 314 -19.32 3.84 -16.15
C ALA A 314 -20.38 2.91 -15.52
N ALA A 315 -19.99 2.10 -14.54
CA ALA A 315 -20.88 1.22 -13.78
C ALA A 315 -21.48 1.89 -12.53
N SER A 316 -21.25 3.19 -12.31
CA SER A 316 -21.72 3.95 -11.16
C SER A 316 -22.60 5.12 -11.58
N ASP A 317 -23.58 5.46 -10.75
CA ASP A 317 -24.41 6.67 -10.91
C ASP A 317 -23.72 7.94 -10.35
N ARG A 318 -22.59 7.78 -9.63
CA ARG A 318 -21.83 8.90 -9.07
C ARG A 318 -21.04 9.64 -10.17
N PRO A 319 -20.72 10.93 -9.97
CA PRO A 319 -19.85 11.65 -10.89
C PRO A 319 -18.53 10.90 -11.11
N ALA A 320 -18.15 10.68 -12.37
CA ALA A 320 -16.98 9.89 -12.72
C ALA A 320 -15.69 10.41 -12.04
N ALA A 321 -15.51 11.73 -11.97
CA ALA A 321 -14.40 12.37 -11.28
C ALA A 321 -14.29 11.98 -9.79
N GLU A 322 -15.43 11.82 -9.11
CA GLU A 322 -15.48 11.38 -7.72
C GLU A 322 -15.04 9.92 -7.57
N ILE A 323 -15.48 9.04 -8.49
CA ILE A 323 -15.02 7.65 -8.55
C ILE A 323 -13.51 7.59 -8.79
N TYR A 324 -13.01 8.33 -9.78
CA TYR A 324 -11.58 8.36 -10.11
C TYR A 324 -10.72 8.85 -8.95
N ARG A 325 -11.13 9.92 -8.25
CA ARG A 325 -10.42 10.43 -7.08
C ARG A 325 -10.30 9.35 -5.99
N ASN A 326 -11.37 8.60 -5.74
CA ASN A 326 -11.39 7.55 -4.72
C ASN A 326 -10.60 6.30 -5.13
N LEU A 327 -10.66 5.90 -6.41
CA LEU A 327 -9.82 4.84 -6.97
C LEU A 327 -8.32 5.18 -6.85
N ARG A 328 -7.95 6.41 -7.14
CA ARG A 328 -6.57 6.90 -7.00
C ARG A 328 -6.13 7.03 -5.55
N ALA A 329 -6.99 7.51 -4.66
CA ALA A 329 -6.71 7.54 -3.23
C ALA A 329 -6.59 6.12 -2.63
N GLY A 330 -7.34 5.14 -3.15
CA GLY A 330 -7.16 3.73 -2.81
C GLY A 330 -5.81 3.15 -3.28
N ALA A 331 -5.27 3.67 -4.39
CA ALA A 331 -3.90 3.36 -4.81
C ALA A 331 -2.85 4.08 -3.95
N GLU A 332 -3.08 5.34 -3.54
CA GLU A 332 -2.19 6.04 -2.57
C GLU A 332 -2.14 5.31 -1.22
N SER A 333 -3.20 4.59 -0.84
CA SER A 333 -3.19 3.83 0.40
C SER A 333 -2.33 2.56 0.36
N GLY A 334 -1.88 2.15 -0.83
CA GLY A 334 -1.26 0.84 -1.08
C GLY A 334 -2.24 -0.33 -1.00
N TRP A 335 -3.55 -0.09 -0.84
CA TRP A 335 -4.59 -1.13 -0.65
C TRP A 335 -5.63 -1.08 -1.78
N ASP A 336 -5.17 -1.14 -3.03
CA ASP A 336 -6.00 -1.11 -4.24
C ASP A 336 -6.37 -2.52 -4.75
N TYR A 337 -7.53 -3.09 -4.49
CA TYR A 337 -8.63 -2.56 -3.68
C TYR A 337 -9.00 -3.49 -2.52
N SER A 338 -9.84 -2.98 -1.63
CA SER A 338 -10.24 -3.61 -0.37
C SER A 338 -11.65 -3.17 0.01
N SER A 339 -12.43 -4.07 0.63
CA SER A 339 -13.67 -3.79 1.33
C SER A 339 -13.55 -2.65 2.34
N ARG A 340 -12.34 -2.44 2.88
CA ARG A 340 -11.97 -1.33 3.76
C ARG A 340 -12.37 0.04 3.23
N TRP A 341 -12.38 0.21 1.90
CA TRP A 341 -12.68 1.48 1.23
C TRP A 341 -14.07 1.54 0.61
N LEU A 342 -14.87 0.47 0.71
CA LEU A 342 -16.14 0.32 -0.01
C LEU A 342 -17.29 0.60 0.95
N ALA A 343 -18.18 1.53 0.60
CA ALA A 343 -19.25 1.93 1.51
C ALA A 343 -20.22 0.79 1.86
N ASP A 344 -20.34 -0.20 0.97
CA ASP A 344 -21.12 -1.43 1.18
C ASP A 344 -20.27 -2.64 1.58
N GLY A 345 -18.94 -2.47 1.70
CA GLY A 345 -17.99 -3.53 2.01
C GLY A 345 -17.76 -4.55 0.88
N HIS A 346 -18.31 -4.36 -0.31
CA HIS A 346 -18.29 -5.39 -1.36
C HIS A 346 -18.02 -4.87 -2.78
N THR A 347 -18.66 -3.77 -3.17
CA THR A 347 -18.72 -3.35 -4.57
C THR A 347 -17.78 -2.19 -4.85
N LEU A 348 -16.86 -2.34 -5.81
CA LEU A 348 -15.83 -1.31 -6.11
C LEU A 348 -16.42 0.06 -6.49
N THR A 349 -17.61 0.11 -7.11
CA THR A 349 -18.28 1.37 -7.48
C THR A 349 -18.72 2.21 -6.27
N THR A 350 -18.76 1.62 -5.07
CA THR A 350 -19.07 2.31 -3.80
C THR A 350 -17.84 2.84 -3.09
N ILE A 351 -16.66 2.78 -3.73
CA ILE A 351 -15.39 3.24 -3.15
C ILE A 351 -15.45 4.72 -2.72
N HIS A 352 -15.06 4.99 -1.48
CA HIS A 352 -15.16 6.32 -0.87
C HIS A 352 -13.95 6.64 0.04
N THR A 353 -12.76 6.17 -0.35
CA THR A 353 -11.48 6.33 0.35
C THR A 353 -11.23 7.73 0.91
N THR A 354 -11.60 8.80 0.20
CA THR A 354 -11.35 10.18 0.66
C THR A 354 -12.24 10.62 1.82
N ASP A 355 -13.28 9.86 2.14
CA ASP A 355 -14.17 10.12 3.27
C ASP A 355 -13.66 9.47 4.57
N LEU A 356 -12.57 8.72 4.48
CA LEU A 356 -12.04 7.91 5.57
C LEU A 356 -10.73 8.50 6.10
N LEU A 357 -10.57 8.44 7.42
CA LEU A 357 -9.32 8.66 8.13
C LEU A 357 -8.71 7.28 8.44
N PRO A 358 -7.65 6.88 7.74
CA PRO A 358 -7.07 5.56 7.91
C PRO A 358 -6.23 5.49 9.19
N VAL A 359 -6.41 4.42 9.98
CA VAL A 359 -5.67 4.23 11.24
C VAL A 359 -4.17 4.04 11.00
N ASP A 360 -3.81 3.35 9.93
CA ASP A 360 -2.43 3.12 9.50
C ASP A 360 -1.73 4.43 9.11
N LEU A 361 -2.35 5.23 8.23
CA LEU A 361 -1.80 6.53 7.81
C LEU A 361 -1.56 7.44 9.02
N ASN A 362 -2.56 7.59 9.89
CA ASN A 362 -2.44 8.51 11.01
C ASN A 362 -1.38 8.03 12.03
N SER A 363 -1.19 6.72 12.17
CA SER A 363 -0.11 6.16 12.97
C SER A 363 1.26 6.43 12.33
N LEU A 364 1.39 6.31 10.99
CA LEU A 364 2.62 6.62 10.26
C LEU A 364 2.98 8.12 10.36
N ILE A 365 2.00 9.02 10.29
CA ILE A 365 2.23 10.46 10.49
C ILE A 365 2.65 10.76 11.94
N ALA A 366 2.10 10.05 12.93
CA ALA A 366 2.56 10.19 14.31
C ALA A 366 4.02 9.76 14.45
N HIS A 367 4.41 8.65 13.80
CA HIS A 367 5.79 8.20 13.76
C HIS A 367 6.72 9.21 13.07
N LEU A 368 6.33 9.76 11.92
CA LEU A 368 7.08 10.82 11.23
C LEU A 368 7.30 12.04 12.14
N GLN A 369 6.27 12.45 12.92
CA GLN A 369 6.40 13.52 13.90
C GLN A 369 7.40 13.16 15.02
N GLN A 370 7.41 11.92 15.49
CA GLN A 370 8.40 11.44 16.47
C GLN A 370 9.83 11.43 15.90
N THR A 371 10.00 10.98 14.65
CA THR A 371 11.29 10.97 13.96
C THR A 371 11.80 12.39 13.71
N LEU A 372 10.94 13.33 13.33
CA LEU A 372 11.30 14.75 13.23
C LEU A 372 11.74 15.31 14.59
N ALA A 373 10.97 15.04 15.65
CA ALA A 373 11.35 15.46 17.00
C ALA A 373 12.75 14.94 17.38
N HIS A 374 13.04 13.67 17.08
CA HIS A 374 14.35 13.06 17.32
C HIS A 374 15.44 13.72 16.47
N ALA A 375 15.23 13.88 15.16
CA ALA A 375 16.19 14.44 14.22
C ALA A 375 16.58 15.89 14.57
N TYR A 376 15.60 16.75 14.88
CA TYR A 376 15.85 18.10 15.38
C TYR A 376 16.61 18.08 16.71
N GLY A 377 16.29 17.14 17.61
CA GLY A 377 17.00 16.94 18.86
C GLY A 377 18.48 16.59 18.67
N VAL A 378 18.79 15.66 17.75
CA VAL A 378 20.17 15.28 17.39
C VAL A 378 20.92 16.46 16.75
N ARG A 379 20.24 17.27 15.94
CA ARG A 379 20.79 18.50 15.36
C ARG A 379 21.09 19.60 16.40
N GLY A 380 20.52 19.49 17.61
CA GLY A 380 20.63 20.49 18.68
C GLY A 380 19.53 21.55 18.67
N ASP A 381 18.49 21.40 17.86
CA ASP A 381 17.34 22.31 17.76
C ASP A 381 16.21 21.86 18.70
N GLN A 382 16.35 22.22 19.98
CA GLN A 382 15.42 21.78 21.02
C GLN A 382 14.01 22.37 20.86
N ALA A 383 13.87 23.54 20.24
CA ALA A 383 12.57 24.17 20.03
C ALA A 383 11.74 23.39 19.01
N GLN A 384 12.33 23.04 17.86
CA GLN A 384 11.67 22.19 16.87
C GLN A 384 11.44 20.77 17.38
N ALA A 385 12.39 20.21 18.13
CA ALA A 385 12.22 18.91 18.75
C ALA A 385 10.97 18.86 19.66
N GLN A 386 10.81 19.86 20.52
CA GLN A 386 9.64 19.96 21.41
C GLN A 386 8.34 20.20 20.64
N HIS A 387 8.37 21.02 19.59
CA HIS A 387 7.21 21.26 18.73
C HIS A 387 6.67 19.97 18.13
N TYR A 388 7.54 19.18 17.47
CA TYR A 388 7.15 17.92 16.85
C TYR A 388 6.75 16.86 17.87
N ALA A 389 7.38 16.82 19.05
CA ALA A 389 6.98 15.93 20.13
C ALA A 389 5.56 16.23 20.65
N GLN A 390 5.16 17.51 20.71
CA GLN A 390 3.79 17.91 21.09
C GLN A 390 2.77 17.51 20.02
N LEU A 391 3.11 17.70 18.73
CA LEU A 391 2.26 17.28 17.62
C LEU A 391 2.04 15.75 17.63
N ALA A 392 3.13 14.98 17.80
CA ALA A 392 3.06 13.52 17.93
C ALA A 392 2.16 13.09 19.08
N THR A 393 2.34 13.70 20.26
CA THR A 393 1.52 13.42 21.45
C THR A 393 0.03 13.70 21.18
N GLY A 394 -0.28 14.83 20.55
CA GLY A 394 -1.66 15.19 20.18
C GLY A 394 -2.28 14.21 19.19
N ARG A 395 -1.51 13.77 18.18
CA ARG A 395 -1.98 12.80 17.19
C ARG A 395 -2.20 11.41 17.77
N ILE A 396 -1.28 10.92 18.61
CA ILE A 396 -1.43 9.64 19.32
C ILE A 396 -2.70 9.67 20.18
N ALA A 397 -2.93 10.76 20.91
CA ALA A 397 -4.16 10.93 21.69
C ALA A 397 -5.42 10.95 20.81
N ALA A 398 -5.36 11.58 19.63
CA ALA A 398 -6.47 11.57 18.68
C ALA A 398 -6.77 10.16 18.17
N ILE A 399 -5.77 9.40 17.71
CA ILE A 399 -5.95 8.02 17.22
C ILE A 399 -6.60 7.15 18.30
N ARG A 400 -6.07 7.20 19.54
CA ARG A 400 -6.61 6.43 20.67
C ARG A 400 -8.06 6.77 21.02
N ARG A 401 -8.54 7.95 20.65
CA ARG A 401 -9.88 8.45 20.98
C ARG A 401 -10.88 8.23 19.85
N VAL A 402 -10.49 8.53 18.61
CA VAL A 402 -11.42 8.59 17.47
C VAL A 402 -11.45 7.33 16.64
N MET A 403 -10.40 6.49 16.73
CA MET A 403 -10.25 5.26 15.93
C MET A 403 -10.37 3.99 16.78
N TRP A 404 -10.64 4.10 18.07
CA TRP A 404 -10.73 2.95 18.99
C TRP A 404 -12.17 2.54 19.25
N ASP A 405 -12.51 1.27 18.99
CA ASP A 405 -13.77 0.66 19.40
C ASP A 405 -13.54 -0.23 20.65
N PRO A 406 -13.95 0.21 21.85
CA PRO A 406 -13.78 -0.59 23.07
C PRO A 406 -14.66 -1.85 23.09
N ALA A 407 -15.79 -1.88 22.36
CA ALA A 407 -16.68 -3.04 22.33
C ALA A 407 -16.10 -4.15 21.46
N GLN A 408 -15.44 -3.77 20.36
CA GLN A 408 -14.74 -4.72 19.47
C GLN A 408 -13.28 -4.97 19.87
N GLY A 409 -12.73 -4.17 20.78
CA GLY A 409 -11.34 -4.30 21.23
C GLY A 409 -10.33 -4.11 20.10
N ALA A 410 -10.62 -3.23 19.15
CA ALA A 410 -9.81 -3.00 17.96
C ALA A 410 -9.83 -1.54 17.51
N PHE A 411 -8.86 -1.18 16.67
CA PHE A 411 -8.86 0.08 15.97
C PHE A 411 -9.52 -0.08 14.59
N PHE A 412 -10.28 0.93 14.19
CA PHE A 412 -10.98 1.03 12.91
C PHE A 412 -10.71 2.38 12.27
N ASP A 413 -10.89 2.45 10.96
CA ASP A 413 -10.85 3.74 10.27
C ASP A 413 -12.07 4.58 10.69
N TYR A 414 -11.94 5.90 10.56
CA TYR A 414 -13.01 6.83 10.92
C TYR A 414 -13.56 7.52 9.67
N ASP A 415 -14.85 7.36 9.40
CA ASP A 415 -15.55 8.11 8.36
C ASP A 415 -15.82 9.53 8.89
N TRP A 416 -15.04 10.50 8.44
CA TRP A 416 -15.11 11.87 8.97
C TRP A 416 -16.35 12.62 8.49
N THR A 417 -16.98 12.13 7.41
CA THR A 417 -18.22 12.71 6.88
C THR A 417 -19.44 12.24 7.68
N LYS A 418 -19.44 10.97 8.11
CA LYS A 418 -20.50 10.38 8.96
C LYS A 418 -20.22 10.51 10.45
N GLN A 419 -19.00 10.93 10.80
CA GLN A 419 -18.52 11.04 12.17
C GLN A 419 -18.58 9.73 12.96
N ALA A 420 -18.26 8.61 12.30
CA ALA A 420 -18.39 7.27 12.86
C ALA A 420 -17.23 6.35 12.44
N LEU A 421 -16.95 5.34 13.26
CA LEU A 421 -16.02 4.26 12.88
C LEU A 421 -16.61 3.44 11.71
N THR A 422 -15.73 2.98 10.83
CA THR A 422 -16.11 2.00 9.81
C THR A 422 -16.34 0.62 10.45
N PRO A 423 -17.17 -0.25 9.84
CA PRO A 423 -17.44 -1.58 10.40
C PRO A 423 -16.38 -2.62 10.02
N VAL A 424 -15.39 -2.27 9.20
CA VAL A 424 -14.44 -3.23 8.61
C VAL A 424 -13.25 -3.45 9.53
N LEU A 425 -13.17 -4.64 10.15
CA LEU A 425 -11.96 -5.06 10.83
C LEU A 425 -10.93 -5.53 9.79
N SER A 426 -9.74 -4.91 9.84
CA SER A 426 -8.61 -5.27 8.98
C SER A 426 -7.32 -5.40 9.78
N THR A 427 -6.27 -5.94 9.16
CA THR A 427 -4.92 -5.98 9.73
C THR A 427 -4.35 -4.58 10.05
N ALA A 428 -4.93 -3.49 9.52
CA ALA A 428 -4.55 -2.13 9.88
C ALA A 428 -4.71 -1.84 11.39
N THR A 429 -5.57 -2.57 12.11
CA THR A 429 -5.68 -2.48 13.58
C THR A 429 -4.38 -2.83 14.33
N LEU A 430 -3.42 -3.49 13.68
CA LEU A 430 -2.12 -3.83 14.26
C LEU A 430 -1.07 -2.72 14.05
N VAL A 431 -1.30 -1.77 13.15
CA VAL A 431 -0.35 -0.68 12.88
C VAL A 431 -0.13 0.24 14.10
N PRO A 432 -1.15 0.57 14.91
CA PRO A 432 -0.94 1.26 16.18
C PRO A 432 -0.06 0.50 17.18
N LEU A 433 -0.02 -0.84 17.13
CA LEU A 433 0.91 -1.62 17.94
C LEU A 433 2.31 -1.58 17.32
N PHE A 434 2.40 -1.71 15.99
CA PHE A 434 3.67 -1.61 15.28
C PHE A 434 4.38 -0.30 15.60
N LEU A 435 3.68 0.84 15.59
CA LEU A 435 4.25 2.17 15.80
C LEU A 435 4.17 2.67 17.24
N GLU A 436 3.91 1.76 18.20
CA GLU A 436 3.84 2.09 19.64
C GLU A 436 2.84 3.22 19.99
N VAL A 437 1.79 3.34 19.17
CA VAL A 437 0.69 4.28 19.33
C VAL A 437 -0.34 3.75 20.32
N ALA A 438 -0.59 2.45 20.44
CA ALA A 438 -1.59 1.91 21.36
C ALA A 438 -1.19 2.05 22.85
N THR A 439 -2.16 1.99 23.77
CA THR A 439 -1.83 1.69 25.18
C THR A 439 -1.60 0.19 25.37
N PRO A 440 -0.93 -0.26 26.46
CA PRO A 440 -0.80 -1.69 26.76
C PRO A 440 -2.14 -2.44 26.86
N GLU A 441 -3.19 -1.78 27.35
CA GLU A 441 -4.54 -2.36 27.45
C GLU A 441 -5.18 -2.50 26.06
N GLN A 442 -5.04 -1.50 25.20
CA GLN A 442 -5.51 -1.55 23.81
C GLN A 442 -4.76 -2.63 23.03
N ALA A 443 -3.45 -2.76 23.21
CA ALA A 443 -2.64 -3.79 22.56
C ALA A 443 -3.09 -5.21 22.95
N ARG A 444 -3.33 -5.45 24.25
CA ARG A 444 -3.91 -6.71 24.75
C ARG A 444 -5.26 -7.02 24.10
N ALA A 445 -6.15 -6.03 24.02
CA ALA A 445 -7.46 -6.20 23.38
C ALA A 445 -7.34 -6.48 21.88
N VAL A 446 -6.47 -5.75 21.16
CA VAL A 446 -6.19 -5.98 19.74
C VAL A 446 -5.64 -7.39 19.51
N ALA A 447 -4.74 -7.87 20.38
CA ALA A 447 -4.19 -9.23 20.28
C ALA A 447 -5.29 -10.30 20.41
N VAL A 448 -6.21 -10.14 21.37
CA VAL A 448 -7.38 -11.02 21.52
C VAL A 448 -8.24 -11.00 20.25
N THR A 449 -8.57 -9.81 19.76
CA THR A 449 -9.41 -9.65 18.56
C THR A 449 -8.75 -10.21 17.30
N ALA A 450 -7.46 -9.92 17.08
CA ALA A 450 -6.69 -10.42 15.95
C ALA A 450 -6.58 -11.95 15.96
N ARG A 451 -6.28 -12.54 17.14
CA ARG A 451 -6.24 -14.01 17.30
C ARG A 451 -7.58 -14.65 16.99
N ALA A 452 -8.68 -14.04 17.40
CA ALA A 452 -10.03 -14.58 17.22
C ALA A 452 -10.56 -14.43 15.78
N ARG A 453 -10.30 -13.29 15.14
CA ARG A 453 -10.99 -12.89 13.91
C ARG A 453 -10.10 -12.93 12.66
N LEU A 454 -8.83 -12.53 12.80
CA LEU A 454 -7.92 -12.37 11.67
C LEU A 454 -6.94 -13.53 11.50
N LEU A 455 -6.53 -14.22 12.57
CA LEU A 455 -5.59 -15.33 12.47
C LEU A 455 -6.22 -16.58 11.81
N LYS A 456 -5.63 -17.03 10.72
CA LYS A 456 -6.03 -18.20 9.91
C LYS A 456 -4.88 -19.21 9.81
N ALA A 457 -5.04 -20.22 8.96
CA ALA A 457 -4.09 -21.34 8.86
C ALA A 457 -2.69 -20.89 8.40
N GLY A 458 -2.62 -19.91 7.50
CA GLY A 458 -1.39 -19.42 6.90
C GLY A 458 -0.86 -18.09 7.43
N GLY A 459 -1.51 -17.46 8.41
CA GLY A 459 -1.20 -16.09 8.83
C GLY A 459 -2.46 -15.28 9.16
N LEU A 460 -2.34 -13.96 9.24
CA LEU A 460 -3.46 -13.03 9.35
C LEU A 460 -4.10 -12.77 7.99
N VAL A 461 -5.42 -12.87 7.92
CA VAL A 461 -6.19 -12.44 6.74
C VAL A 461 -6.37 -10.92 6.77
N THR A 462 -6.23 -10.26 5.62
CA THR A 462 -6.26 -8.79 5.51
C THR A 462 -7.55 -8.16 6.02
N THR A 463 -8.69 -8.74 5.65
CA THR A 463 -10.03 -8.39 6.17
C THR A 463 -10.82 -9.67 6.41
N GLU A 464 -11.98 -9.56 7.08
CA GLU A 464 -12.91 -10.70 7.23
C GLU A 464 -13.77 -10.97 5.99
N THR A 465 -13.73 -10.09 4.98
CA THR A 465 -14.66 -10.10 3.86
C THR A 465 -13.98 -10.61 2.59
N ALA A 466 -14.62 -11.56 1.90
CA ALA A 466 -14.17 -12.00 0.58
C ALA A 466 -14.93 -11.26 -0.52
N THR A 467 -14.28 -10.28 -1.15
CA THR A 467 -14.87 -9.44 -2.21
C THR A 467 -14.40 -9.81 -3.62
N GLY A 468 -13.32 -10.57 -3.73
CA GLY A 468 -12.57 -10.77 -4.98
C GLY A 468 -11.55 -9.65 -5.27
N GLN A 469 -11.53 -8.58 -4.47
CA GLN A 469 -10.42 -7.63 -4.45
C GLN A 469 -9.21 -8.24 -3.75
N GLN A 470 -8.02 -7.68 -4.00
CA GLN A 470 -6.77 -8.30 -3.56
C GLN A 470 -6.41 -8.04 -2.10
N TRP A 471 -6.81 -6.91 -1.54
CA TRP A 471 -6.56 -6.54 -0.14
C TRP A 471 -7.75 -6.92 0.76
N ASP A 472 -8.17 -8.17 0.65
CA ASP A 472 -9.33 -8.76 1.33
C ASP A 472 -9.13 -10.26 1.53
N ALA A 473 -10.02 -10.92 2.27
CA ALA A 473 -10.00 -12.37 2.36
C ALA A 473 -10.09 -13.02 0.96
N PRO A 474 -9.34 -14.11 0.70
CA PRO A 474 -8.57 -14.90 1.66
C PRO A 474 -7.08 -14.49 1.76
N ASN A 475 -6.69 -13.35 1.20
CA ASN A 475 -5.28 -12.97 1.09
C ASN A 475 -4.71 -12.49 2.42
N GLY A 476 -3.42 -12.79 2.62
CA GLY A 476 -2.53 -12.17 3.60
C GLY A 476 -1.28 -11.66 2.89
N TRP A 477 -0.72 -10.57 3.41
CA TRP A 477 0.35 -9.81 2.77
C TRP A 477 1.55 -9.63 3.69
N ALA A 478 2.75 -9.81 3.14
CA ALA A 478 3.99 -9.79 3.92
C ALA A 478 4.20 -8.51 4.77
N PRO A 479 3.89 -7.30 4.27
CA PRO A 479 3.90 -6.08 5.08
C PRO A 479 3.02 -6.13 6.33
N GLU A 480 1.78 -6.60 6.19
CA GLU A 480 0.78 -6.64 7.26
C GLU A 480 1.19 -7.63 8.34
N GLU A 481 1.67 -8.80 7.92
CA GLU A 481 2.19 -9.85 8.80
C GLU A 481 3.40 -9.34 9.57
N TRP A 482 4.36 -8.69 8.89
CA TRP A 482 5.53 -8.11 9.55
C TRP A 482 5.14 -7.08 10.60
N MET A 483 4.30 -6.10 10.24
CA MET A 483 3.86 -5.06 11.16
C MET A 483 3.10 -5.66 12.36
N ALA A 484 2.24 -6.65 12.13
CA ALA A 484 1.51 -7.33 13.18
C ALA A 484 2.44 -8.07 14.15
N ILE A 485 3.34 -8.90 13.62
CA ILE A 485 4.28 -9.68 14.44
C ILE A 485 5.19 -8.75 15.25
N MET A 486 5.72 -7.69 14.64
CA MET A 486 6.57 -6.72 15.33
C MET A 486 5.78 -5.93 16.38
N GLY A 487 4.58 -5.47 16.04
CA GLY A 487 3.71 -4.73 16.96
C GLY A 487 3.31 -5.56 18.18
N LEU A 488 2.83 -6.78 17.97
CA LEU A 488 2.49 -7.69 19.06
C LEU A 488 3.69 -7.93 19.99
N ALA A 489 4.87 -8.20 19.42
CA ALA A 489 6.07 -8.44 20.22
C ALA A 489 6.54 -7.20 21.00
N ARG A 490 6.37 -5.98 20.46
CA ARG A 490 6.69 -4.73 21.19
C ARG A 490 5.85 -4.55 22.45
N TYR A 491 4.64 -5.09 22.47
CA TYR A 491 3.71 -5.03 23.61
C TYR A 491 3.73 -6.28 24.51
N GLY A 492 4.65 -7.21 24.28
CA GLY A 492 4.77 -8.44 25.08
C GLY A 492 3.74 -9.53 24.74
N GLU A 493 3.03 -9.40 23.62
CA GLU A 493 2.12 -10.43 23.09
C GLU A 493 2.89 -11.51 22.30
N ASP A 494 3.99 -11.99 22.88
CA ASP A 494 5.00 -12.83 22.23
C ASP A 494 4.45 -14.17 21.73
N ASP A 495 3.49 -14.76 22.45
CA ASP A 495 2.85 -16.02 22.07
C ASP A 495 2.07 -15.86 20.75
N LEU A 496 1.28 -14.79 20.63
CA LEU A 496 0.55 -14.52 19.39
C LEU A 496 1.51 -14.12 18.27
N ALA A 497 2.49 -13.25 18.55
CA ALA A 497 3.49 -12.85 17.57
C ALA A 497 4.22 -14.07 16.97
N ARG A 498 4.66 -15.01 17.83
CA ARG A 498 5.31 -16.25 17.40
C ARG A 498 4.36 -17.15 16.62
N GLU A 499 3.10 -17.25 17.04
CA GLU A 499 2.10 -18.07 16.34
C GLU A 499 1.84 -17.56 14.92
N VAL A 500 1.62 -16.25 14.76
CA VAL A 500 1.48 -15.59 13.45
C VAL A 500 2.72 -15.83 12.60
N ALA A 501 3.92 -15.54 13.14
CA ALA A 501 5.18 -15.74 12.43
C ALA A 501 5.39 -17.19 11.97
N THR A 502 5.05 -18.17 12.81
CA THR A 502 5.20 -19.59 12.49
C THR A 502 4.28 -20.00 11.34
N ARG A 503 2.99 -19.59 11.39
CA ARG A 503 2.02 -19.91 10.34
C ARG A 503 2.37 -19.24 9.02
N TRP A 504 2.77 -17.97 9.07
CA TRP A 504 3.19 -17.21 7.89
C TRP A 504 4.46 -17.78 7.24
N MET A 505 5.52 -18.01 8.02
CA MET A 505 6.74 -18.62 7.48
C MET A 505 6.48 -20.02 6.90
N ALA A 506 5.65 -20.84 7.55
CA ALA A 506 5.22 -22.13 7.01
C ALA A 506 4.51 -21.99 5.66
N ARG A 507 3.55 -21.05 5.55
CA ARG A 507 2.84 -20.75 4.31
C ARG A 507 3.81 -20.38 3.18
N VAL A 508 4.68 -19.41 3.44
CA VAL A 508 5.59 -18.84 2.44
C VAL A 508 6.66 -19.86 2.01
N VAL A 509 7.36 -20.49 2.97
CA VAL A 509 8.45 -21.42 2.68
C VAL A 509 7.94 -22.68 1.99
N THR A 510 6.79 -23.22 2.39
CA THR A 510 6.25 -24.42 1.71
C THR A 510 5.66 -24.09 0.35
N THR A 511 5.15 -22.87 0.13
CA THR A 511 4.82 -22.42 -1.23
C THR A 511 6.07 -22.32 -2.10
N TYR A 512 7.19 -21.80 -1.56
CA TYR A 512 8.48 -21.81 -2.26
C TYR A 512 8.96 -23.23 -2.58
N GLN A 513 8.85 -24.17 -1.64
CA GLN A 513 9.22 -25.57 -1.88
C GLN A 513 8.43 -26.20 -3.05
N ALA A 514 7.15 -25.85 -3.17
CA ALA A 514 6.24 -26.37 -4.19
C ALA A 514 6.37 -25.67 -5.55
N SER A 515 6.65 -24.37 -5.57
CA SER A 515 6.64 -23.53 -6.79
C SER A 515 8.03 -23.16 -7.30
N GLY A 516 9.04 -23.15 -6.42
CA GLY A 516 10.39 -22.66 -6.68
C GLY A 516 10.55 -21.14 -6.64
N VAL A 517 9.50 -20.38 -6.29
CA VAL A 517 9.53 -18.91 -6.25
C VAL A 517 8.79 -18.34 -5.04
N LEU A 518 9.08 -17.08 -4.70
CA LEU A 518 8.27 -16.29 -3.77
C LEU A 518 7.32 -15.37 -4.52
N LEU A 519 6.18 -15.09 -3.89
CA LEU A 519 5.03 -14.42 -4.49
C LEU A 519 4.73 -13.11 -3.76
N GLU A 520 3.93 -12.27 -4.42
CA GLU A 520 3.41 -11.01 -3.89
C GLU A 520 2.54 -11.21 -2.64
N LYS A 521 1.61 -12.16 -2.66
CA LYS A 521 0.60 -12.42 -1.61
C LYS A 521 0.21 -13.89 -1.53
N TYR A 522 -0.46 -14.29 -0.44
CA TYR A 522 -0.77 -15.69 -0.15
C TYR A 522 -2.19 -15.87 0.41
N ASP A 523 -2.87 -16.94 -0.01
CA ASP A 523 -4.08 -17.43 0.65
C ASP A 523 -3.71 -17.98 2.03
N VAL A 524 -4.14 -17.26 3.07
CA VAL A 524 -3.90 -17.61 4.47
C VAL A 524 -5.07 -18.37 5.09
N VAL A 525 -6.23 -18.40 4.43
CA VAL A 525 -7.44 -19.07 4.94
C VAL A 525 -7.38 -20.57 4.69
N SER A 526 -6.99 -20.97 3.49
CA SER A 526 -6.98 -22.38 3.09
C SER A 526 -5.99 -23.20 3.94
N PRO A 527 -6.38 -24.37 4.48
CA PRO A 527 -5.44 -25.27 5.14
C PRO A 527 -4.47 -25.94 4.17
N SER A 528 -4.80 -26.00 2.87
CA SER A 528 -3.93 -26.54 1.82
C SER A 528 -3.05 -25.45 1.22
N ILE A 529 -1.89 -25.83 0.70
CA ILE A 529 -0.93 -24.93 0.06
C ILE A 529 -1.06 -25.04 -1.45
N SER A 530 -1.32 -23.91 -2.10
CA SER A 530 -1.30 -23.78 -3.55
C SER A 530 0.09 -23.31 -4.01
N PRO A 531 0.71 -23.95 -5.01
CA PRO A 531 1.98 -23.46 -5.57
C PRO A 531 1.82 -22.11 -6.28
N MET A 532 0.60 -21.67 -6.56
CA MET A 532 0.31 -20.36 -7.15
C MET A 532 -0.02 -19.27 -6.11
N GLY A 533 0.09 -19.59 -4.81
CA GLY A 533 -0.24 -18.65 -3.72
C GLY A 533 -1.73 -18.44 -3.49
N GLY A 534 -2.62 -19.03 -4.31
CA GLY A 534 -4.08 -18.89 -4.19
C GLY A 534 -4.72 -18.41 -5.49
N ALA A 535 -5.96 -17.94 -5.42
CA ALA A 535 -6.65 -17.33 -6.57
C ALA A 535 -6.15 -15.92 -6.88
N GLY A 536 -5.48 -15.26 -5.94
CA GLY A 536 -5.09 -13.86 -6.05
C GLY A 536 -6.31 -12.95 -5.84
N GLY A 537 -6.69 -12.19 -6.87
CA GLY A 537 -7.73 -11.18 -6.84
C GLY A 537 -7.22 -9.82 -7.31
N GLY A 538 -8.13 -8.85 -7.47
CA GLY A 538 -7.81 -7.50 -7.96
C GLY A 538 -7.68 -7.39 -9.48
N GLU A 539 -7.01 -6.34 -9.94
CA GLU A 539 -7.00 -5.93 -11.36
C GLU A 539 -5.91 -6.60 -12.21
N TYR A 540 -4.96 -7.32 -11.61
CA TYR A 540 -3.83 -7.94 -12.30
C TYR A 540 -3.44 -9.32 -11.73
N PRO A 541 -2.74 -10.18 -12.50
CA PRO A 541 -2.31 -11.50 -12.05
C PRO A 541 -1.26 -11.46 -10.92
N MET A 542 -1.10 -12.57 -10.18
CA MET A 542 -0.06 -12.73 -9.15
C MET A 542 1.36 -12.40 -9.67
N GLN A 543 2.14 -11.63 -8.91
CA GLN A 543 3.53 -11.30 -9.25
C GLN A 543 4.55 -12.21 -8.54
N ILE A 544 5.70 -12.40 -9.19
CA ILE A 544 6.82 -13.24 -8.75
C ILE A 544 7.99 -12.35 -8.32
N GLY A 545 8.67 -12.72 -7.24
CA GLY A 545 9.87 -12.03 -6.76
C GLY A 545 10.06 -12.28 -5.27
N PHE A 546 9.34 -11.63 -4.36
CA PHE A 546 8.80 -10.28 -4.45
C PHE A 546 9.43 -9.50 -3.29
N GLY A 547 9.92 -8.28 -3.53
CA GLY A 547 10.82 -7.54 -2.63
C GLY A 547 10.43 -7.57 -1.16
N TRP A 548 9.17 -7.24 -0.83
CA TRP A 548 8.69 -7.25 0.55
C TRP A 548 8.62 -8.64 1.20
N THR A 549 8.37 -9.70 0.43
CA THR A 549 8.13 -11.07 0.90
C THR A 549 9.49 -11.63 1.25
N ASN A 550 10.44 -11.40 0.35
CA ASN A 550 11.83 -11.72 0.52
C ASN A 550 12.39 -11.03 1.77
N GLY A 551 12.19 -9.71 1.89
CA GLY A 551 12.79 -8.95 2.98
C GLY A 551 12.21 -9.26 4.35
N THR A 552 10.88 -9.31 4.45
CA THR A 552 10.21 -9.67 5.71
C THR A 552 10.45 -11.12 6.10
N LEU A 553 10.49 -12.06 5.15
CA LEU A 553 10.79 -13.47 5.46
C LEU A 553 12.19 -13.62 6.07
N LEU A 554 13.22 -12.96 5.51
CA LEU A 554 14.56 -12.98 6.11
C LEU A 554 14.56 -12.42 7.53
N GLY A 555 13.88 -11.30 7.76
CA GLY A 555 13.75 -10.71 9.09
C GLY A 555 13.06 -11.66 10.08
N LEU A 556 11.98 -12.33 9.67
CA LEU A 556 11.26 -13.28 10.50
C LEU A 556 12.06 -14.55 10.78
N MET A 557 12.77 -15.09 9.78
CA MET A 557 13.65 -16.27 9.95
C MET A 557 14.77 -15.99 10.96
N LYS A 558 15.34 -14.78 10.93
CA LYS A 558 16.35 -14.38 11.93
C LYS A 558 15.76 -14.22 13.32
N ARG A 559 14.55 -13.64 13.44
CA ARG A 559 13.90 -13.41 14.73
C ARG A 559 13.37 -14.69 15.36
N TYR A 560 12.87 -15.63 14.55
CA TYR A 560 12.25 -16.88 14.99
C TYR A 560 12.90 -18.10 14.31
N PRO A 561 14.20 -18.36 14.52
CA PRO A 561 14.92 -19.42 13.83
C PRO A 561 14.36 -20.81 14.12
N SER A 562 13.83 -21.04 15.34
CA SER A 562 13.22 -22.32 15.71
C SER A 562 11.83 -22.56 15.09
N ALA A 563 11.18 -21.52 14.57
CA ALA A 563 9.89 -21.61 13.87
C ALA A 563 10.06 -21.64 12.34
N THR A 564 11.29 -21.53 11.84
CA THR A 564 11.58 -21.56 10.40
C THR A 564 11.46 -23.00 9.89
N PRO A 565 10.57 -23.28 8.92
CA PRO A 565 10.51 -24.61 8.30
C PRO A 565 11.83 -24.96 7.60
N PRO A 566 12.15 -26.26 7.42
CA PRO A 566 13.31 -26.66 6.63
C PRO A 566 13.28 -25.99 5.25
N SER A 567 14.36 -25.31 4.88
CA SER A 567 14.40 -24.47 3.67
C SER A 567 14.52 -25.25 2.36
N VAL A 568 14.88 -26.55 2.44
CA VAL A 568 15.00 -27.47 1.30
C VAL A 568 13.93 -28.54 1.46
N ALA A 569 13.22 -28.85 0.36
CA ALA A 569 12.26 -29.95 0.37
C ALA A 569 12.99 -31.26 0.69
N PRO A 570 12.48 -32.13 1.59
CA PRO A 570 13.10 -33.43 1.81
C PRO A 570 13.17 -34.18 0.47
N SER A 571 14.35 -34.72 0.14
CA SER A 571 14.58 -35.52 -1.06
C SER A 571 13.60 -36.70 -1.09
N ALA A 572 12.46 -36.54 -1.76
CA ALA A 572 11.60 -37.65 -2.10
C ALA A 572 12.41 -38.58 -3.01
N ALA A 573 12.53 -39.85 -2.62
CA ALA A 573 13.17 -40.88 -3.43
C ALA A 573 12.69 -40.79 -4.89
N ALA A 574 13.66 -40.77 -5.81
CA ALA A 574 13.48 -40.53 -7.23
C ALA A 574 12.26 -41.27 -7.83
N GLY A 575 11.16 -40.54 -8.01
CA GLY A 575 10.14 -40.79 -9.04
C GLY A 575 10.44 -39.92 -10.25
N PRO A 576 9.98 -40.29 -11.47
CA PRO A 576 10.47 -39.69 -12.70
C PRO A 576 10.28 -38.17 -12.68
N SER A 577 11.39 -37.48 -12.96
CA SER A 577 11.51 -36.03 -13.12
C SER A 577 10.27 -35.44 -13.80
N ALA A 578 9.47 -34.69 -13.04
CA ALA A 578 8.48 -33.81 -13.62
C ALA A 578 9.27 -32.72 -14.37
N ALA A 579 9.23 -32.78 -15.69
CA ALA A 579 9.85 -31.80 -16.56
C ALA A 579 9.46 -30.38 -16.12
N ALA A 580 10.45 -29.48 -16.13
CA ALA A 580 10.29 -28.06 -15.89
C ALA A 580 9.09 -27.51 -16.66
N GLN A 581 8.07 -27.05 -15.93
CA GLN A 581 7.04 -26.23 -16.55
C GLN A 581 7.53 -24.78 -16.52
N PRO A 582 7.71 -24.12 -17.68
CA PRO A 582 7.83 -22.68 -17.68
C PRO A 582 6.52 -22.12 -17.15
N VAL A 583 6.58 -21.40 -16.01
CA VAL A 583 5.50 -20.50 -15.64
C VAL A 583 5.60 -19.33 -16.60
N ALA A 584 4.91 -19.44 -17.74
CA ALA A 584 4.80 -18.35 -18.69
C ALA A 584 3.96 -17.24 -18.05
N PRO A 585 4.42 -15.97 -18.02
CA PRO A 585 3.49 -14.87 -17.89
C PRO A 585 2.53 -14.89 -19.09
N ALA A 586 1.34 -14.32 -18.92
CA ALA A 586 0.42 -14.11 -20.04
C ALA A 586 1.18 -13.47 -21.20
N SER A 587 1.33 -14.19 -22.30
CA SER A 587 2.10 -13.74 -23.45
C SER A 587 1.40 -12.56 -24.12
N ASP A 588 2.11 -11.44 -24.31
CA ASP A 588 1.64 -10.24 -25.04
C ASP A 588 1.47 -10.45 -26.57
N THR A 589 1.45 -11.71 -27.04
CA THR A 589 1.30 -12.04 -28.45
C THR A 589 0.38 -13.25 -28.65
N ALA A 590 -0.91 -13.08 -28.36
CA ALA A 590 -1.95 -13.94 -28.92
C ALA A 590 -3.24 -13.14 -29.05
N GLY A 591 -3.77 -13.05 -30.27
CA GLY A 591 -4.98 -12.31 -30.59
C GLY A 591 -6.15 -12.66 -29.67
N ALA A 592 -6.85 -11.62 -29.23
CA ALA A 592 -7.98 -11.71 -28.32
C ALA A 592 -9.07 -12.68 -28.83
N ALA A 593 -9.42 -13.66 -27.99
CA ALA A 593 -10.76 -14.22 -28.00
C ALA A 593 -11.65 -13.37 -27.07
N PRO A 594 -12.87 -12.98 -27.48
CA PRO A 594 -13.72 -12.13 -26.68
C PRO A 594 -14.20 -12.85 -25.41
N LEU A 595 -14.02 -12.20 -24.26
CA LEU A 595 -14.73 -12.53 -23.03
C LEU A 595 -16.22 -12.24 -23.27
N HIS A 596 -17.01 -13.29 -23.42
CA HIS A 596 -18.47 -13.17 -23.46
C HIS A 596 -18.98 -12.63 -22.12
N ALA A 597 -19.82 -11.60 -22.22
CA ALA A 597 -20.64 -11.10 -21.15
C ALA A 597 -21.41 -12.26 -20.49
N ALA A 598 -21.37 -12.34 -19.17
CA ALA A 598 -22.28 -13.19 -18.41
C ALA A 598 -23.70 -12.65 -18.63
N ASP A 599 -24.48 -13.40 -19.41
CA ASP A 599 -25.88 -13.11 -19.69
C ASP A 599 -26.67 -13.09 -18.39
N ALA A 600 -27.40 -11.99 -18.21
CA ALA A 600 -28.46 -11.88 -17.25
C ALA A 600 -29.54 -12.92 -17.55
N ALA A 601 -30.01 -13.55 -16.48
CA ALA A 601 -31.27 -14.28 -16.32
C ALA A 601 -32.16 -14.44 -17.58
N GLN A 602 -32.35 -15.69 -18.00
CA GLN A 602 -33.55 -16.08 -18.75
C GLN A 602 -34.30 -17.23 -18.06
N PRO A 603 -35.63 -17.28 -18.24
CA PRO A 603 -36.57 -17.84 -17.29
C PRO A 603 -36.78 -19.34 -17.50
N VAL A 604 -37.18 -20.01 -16.42
CA VAL A 604 -37.68 -21.38 -16.42
C VAL A 604 -38.95 -21.45 -17.28
N GLN A 605 -38.83 -21.92 -18.52
CA GLN A 605 -39.97 -22.43 -19.28
C GLN A 605 -40.15 -23.92 -18.99
N ARG A 606 -41.31 -24.23 -18.42
CA ARG A 606 -41.82 -25.58 -18.25
C ARG A 606 -42.15 -26.15 -19.63
N HIS A 607 -41.70 -27.38 -19.85
CA HIS A 607 -42.21 -28.24 -20.91
C HIS A 607 -43.68 -28.56 -20.63
N ASP A 608 -44.58 -27.97 -21.41
CA ASP A 608 -45.93 -28.50 -21.62
C ASP A 608 -45.97 -29.14 -23.00
N GLY A 609 -45.98 -30.46 -23.01
CA GLY A 609 -46.41 -31.28 -24.12
C GLY A 609 -47.26 -32.39 -23.54
N ASP A 610 -48.58 -32.28 -23.69
CA ASP A 610 -49.39 -33.39 -24.19
C ASP A 610 -50.87 -33.02 -24.34
N GLY A 611 -51.39 -33.38 -25.53
CA GLY A 611 -52.65 -34.09 -25.74
C GLY A 611 -53.90 -33.64 -25.00
N GLN A 612 -54.77 -32.95 -25.73
CA GLN A 612 -56.18 -32.77 -25.38
C GLN A 612 -57.01 -33.92 -25.98
N GLN A 613 -57.69 -34.72 -25.15
CA GLN A 613 -58.96 -35.36 -25.47
C GLN A 613 -59.77 -35.70 -24.20
N ASP A 614 -61.00 -35.19 -24.21
CA ASP A 614 -62.25 -35.64 -23.59
C ASP A 614 -62.43 -35.81 -22.07
N GLY A 615 -63.44 -35.11 -21.54
CA GLY A 615 -64.13 -35.48 -20.29
C GLY A 615 -64.69 -34.32 -19.45
N ALA A 616 -65.89 -33.83 -19.77
CA ALA A 616 -66.74 -32.96 -18.95
C ALA A 616 -67.33 -33.72 -17.71
N PRO A 617 -68.22 -33.12 -16.86
CA PRO A 617 -68.21 -31.82 -16.17
C PRO A 617 -68.57 -31.91 -14.65
N GLY A 618 -68.44 -30.80 -13.92
CA GLY A 618 -69.11 -30.55 -12.63
C GLY A 618 -68.84 -29.12 -12.14
N LEU A 619 -69.78 -28.17 -12.33
CA LEU A 619 -70.73 -27.65 -11.32
C LEU A 619 -70.07 -27.14 -10.02
N VAL A 620 -70.36 -26.00 -9.40
CA VAL A 620 -71.10 -24.74 -9.66
C VAL A 620 -70.90 -23.87 -8.38
N HIS A 621 -71.05 -22.53 -8.49
CA HIS A 621 -71.13 -21.48 -7.44
C HIS A 621 -69.85 -21.08 -6.67
N GLY A 622 -69.57 -19.82 -6.35
CA GLY A 622 -70.26 -18.55 -6.56
C GLY A 622 -69.48 -17.36 -5.94
N ALA A 623 -69.70 -16.17 -6.52
CA ALA A 623 -69.63 -14.80 -5.98
C ALA A 623 -68.59 -14.38 -4.91
N GLY A 624 -67.79 -13.35 -5.24
CA GLY A 624 -67.03 -12.48 -4.29
C GLY A 624 -67.92 -11.39 -3.64
N PRO A 625 -67.45 -10.14 -3.46
CA PRO A 625 -66.16 -9.64 -2.92
C PRO A 625 -66.37 -8.49 -1.87
N GLY A 626 -65.27 -7.86 -1.41
CA GLY A 626 -65.23 -6.53 -0.75
C GLY A 626 -64.90 -6.59 0.76
N GLY A 627 -64.13 -5.69 1.39
CA GLY A 627 -63.49 -4.42 1.01
C GLY A 627 -63.37 -3.53 2.28
N HIS A 628 -62.28 -2.73 2.38
CA HIS A 628 -62.07 -1.55 3.26
C HIS A 628 -62.05 -1.77 4.81
N ASP A 629 -61.37 -0.99 5.67
CA ASP A 629 -61.01 0.44 5.62
C ASP A 629 -59.93 0.88 6.65
N GLN A 630 -59.52 2.15 6.54
CA GLN A 630 -58.57 2.94 7.35
C GLN A 630 -59.09 3.43 8.73
N GLN A 631 -58.17 3.96 9.58
CA GLN A 631 -58.10 5.33 10.18
C GLN A 631 -57.77 5.47 11.70
N GLN A 632 -56.74 6.31 11.93
CA GLN A 632 -56.39 7.32 12.97
C GLN A 632 -57.06 7.42 14.38
N GLY A 633 -56.22 7.77 15.38
CA GLY A 633 -56.36 9.02 16.19
C GLY A 633 -56.68 8.91 17.70
N GLY A 634 -55.94 9.65 18.57
CA GLY A 634 -56.37 9.99 19.95
C GLY A 634 -55.28 10.47 20.93
N ASP A 635 -55.32 11.76 21.29
CA ASP A 635 -54.53 12.54 22.29
C ASP A 635 -54.88 12.27 23.77
N THR A 636 -54.01 12.69 24.72
CA THR A 636 -54.42 13.44 25.95
C THR A 636 -53.25 14.14 26.71
N GLN A 637 -53.58 15.34 27.23
CA GLN A 637 -52.84 16.35 28.04
C GLN A 637 -52.33 15.84 29.42
N GLY A 638 -51.49 16.49 30.26
CA GLY A 638 -50.88 17.83 30.40
C GLY A 638 -50.40 18.02 31.88
N VAL A 639 -49.77 19.18 32.19
CA VAL A 639 -49.55 19.86 33.51
C VAL A 639 -48.06 20.22 33.84
N LEU A 640 -47.74 21.53 33.68
CA LEU A 640 -47.13 22.56 34.59
C LEU A 640 -46.02 22.12 35.60
N ASP A 641 -44.99 22.90 35.99
CA ASP A 641 -44.61 24.32 35.85
C ASP A 641 -43.15 24.54 36.35
N GLN A 642 -42.48 25.56 35.79
CA GLN A 642 -41.58 26.57 36.40
C GLN A 642 -40.26 26.30 37.19
N HIS A 643 -39.24 27.05 36.72
CA HIS A 643 -38.19 27.83 37.42
C HIS A 643 -36.93 27.17 38.07
N ARG A 644 -35.76 27.41 37.40
CA ARG A 644 -34.41 27.93 37.83
C ARG A 644 -34.06 28.03 39.34
N PRO A 645 -32.77 28.26 39.74
CA PRO A 645 -31.45 27.78 39.27
C PRO A 645 -30.44 27.44 40.42
N ALA A 646 -29.19 27.09 40.04
CA ALA A 646 -27.92 27.30 40.76
C ALA A 646 -27.62 26.56 42.09
N GLN A 647 -26.66 25.64 42.05
CA GLN A 647 -25.30 25.81 42.61
C GLN A 647 -24.33 24.85 41.93
#